data_AF-R6R8R1-F1
#
_entry.id   AF-R6R8R1-F1
#
_cell.length_a   1.000
_cell.length_b   1.000
_cell.length_c   1.000
_cell.angle_alpha   90.00
_cell.angle_beta   90.00
_cell.angle_gamma   90.00
#
_symmetry.space_group_name_H-M   'P 1'
#
loop_
_entity.id
_entity.type
_entity.pdbx_description
1 polymer ?
#
loop_
_entity_poly.entity_id
_entity_poly.type
_entity_poly.pdbx_seq_one_letter_code
_entity_poly.pdbx_strand_id
1 'polypeptide(L)'
;MEKELINKIRQAMNESFVGNYIFTNNELMNIYNDASRILKRFETECESELFATDFELVFVALVNISKEWNSNEECFLDYINRKLIGGKSNKLSNKIYTQIIKIIKTLGDCKKIFMLNCYTKKYYATLCSHSFAPSNSIESFFDMCWEIYCKDLDEQYQKNDSVFILIADILHKKFSTNKNDEEDLQIGSKIYSFRAGIKGLAIDQSKLLVDLIENTMCSINSLFNNEPINTDKYINKLINEWWKKKESTLGLEKKYSFIQKEKICTTYSQIKPKYILENSITKLIIPPIRLTNNFEYEPYIEILNNNIKIIHEKMLTRGSGIIMTTLPIEYNLSSFDFNESLNIRIKITHCDKTIYDSKNSLMRDFILFKDSKEIFSSDCLPGIYFLYTPNIDYLFQYPKDIHKIEINTYSLESFEDEIIQSKNKTIFFVNQKKNRDLYFFAKERNDVIYRYGDEEYIVIDGELYVDISKDQNNANIGVRYESTSFKLSDFEYEEINNNKRYKISTLLNVGEKQHFSIFKYNDNAIIASINIIKFNNINIIFDKDLYYGNNETGIVIFSTNKYNIKQQFSIEDKEISLSLDNERQYNGEIVLFPPILRWKIDDKKWYCQEKLNGIWYKDITNSSIISFEFPKSMSCSLKFNTGDEIEKSNKNYDYKLGQTLYTLKSIPKYFEKSSFTLLVKINNQFYPITEIYCNEKFNNEPLLIMSNLNKFFWHPETFIGDKNAKFRLDILNKSNKIVFSKNLNLSNESFFLSKLEDDYYTYKIILLKKGFLQIEKELYNKKFILGNEKQIKYKNKFLIIKKAVLFDKIDPIQIRTICIDNIKYLGNKDGFDFYSGYLFIIEHYGTKIYLNKMKNEFNTEVRINPIRIEIKNNFSCYLGYGLDLFDEEFEFDDEFSLDMYGKTTIGQRNNGKENKKIDYFIFEVKDNV
;
A
#
# COMPACT_ATOMS: atom_id res chain seq x y z
N MET A 1 -16.25 58.88 51.32
CA MET A 1 -15.83 58.09 50.16
C MET A 1 -15.42 59.01 49.02
N GLU A 2 -14.30 58.74 48.35
CA GLU A 2 -13.82 59.53 47.20
C GLU A 2 -14.74 59.34 45.97
N LYS A 3 -14.93 60.40 45.17
CA LYS A 3 -15.81 60.35 43.97
C LYS A 3 -15.41 59.26 42.97
N GLU A 4 -14.12 58.94 42.89
CA GLU A 4 -13.59 57.90 42.01
C GLU A 4 -14.05 56.50 42.43
N LEU A 5 -14.01 56.18 43.72
CA LEU A 5 -14.45 54.88 44.25
C LEU A 5 -15.95 54.65 44.04
N ILE A 6 -16.77 55.70 44.19
CA ILE A 6 -18.21 55.65 43.89
C ILE A 6 -18.45 55.28 42.40
N ASN A 7 -17.65 55.85 41.49
CA ASN A 7 -17.76 55.53 40.07
C ASN A 7 -17.37 54.06 39.78
N LYS A 8 -16.32 53.56 40.43
CA LYS A 8 -15.89 52.15 40.32
C LYS A 8 -16.94 51.17 40.89
N ILE A 9 -17.62 51.53 41.98
CA ILE A 9 -18.76 50.77 42.51
C ILE A 9 -19.89 50.69 41.48
N ARG A 10 -20.23 51.80 40.82
CA ARG A 10 -21.24 51.81 39.76
C ARG A 10 -20.82 50.97 38.55
N GLN A 11 -19.55 51.01 38.18
CA GLN A 11 -19.02 50.14 37.12
C GLN A 11 -19.15 48.66 37.49
N ALA A 12 -18.84 48.29 38.75
CA ALA A 12 -19.03 46.92 39.22
C ALA A 12 -20.50 46.48 39.19
N MET A 13 -21.44 47.38 39.54
CA MET A 13 -22.88 47.10 39.46
C MET A 13 -23.39 46.94 38.02
N ASN A 14 -22.67 47.46 37.02
CA ASN A 14 -23.03 47.31 35.60
C ASN A 14 -22.51 46.00 34.97
N GLU A 15 -21.64 45.26 35.65
CA GLU A 15 -21.23 43.91 35.21
C GLU A 15 -22.39 42.92 35.40
N SER A 16 -22.53 41.97 34.48
CA SER A 16 -23.53 40.88 34.60
C SER A 16 -23.38 40.12 35.92
N PHE A 17 -22.13 39.89 36.33
CA PHE A 17 -21.78 39.41 37.65
C PHE A 17 -20.99 40.51 38.36
N VAL A 18 -21.56 41.11 39.41
CA VAL A 18 -20.89 42.18 40.19
C VAL A 18 -19.49 41.80 40.65
N GLY A 19 -19.25 40.53 40.99
CA GLY A 19 -17.94 40.03 41.41
C GLY A 19 -16.91 39.95 40.28
N ASN A 20 -17.30 40.15 39.03
CA ASN A 20 -16.39 40.12 37.89
C ASN A 20 -15.46 41.35 37.85
N TYR A 21 -15.91 42.46 38.43
CA TYR A 21 -15.09 43.66 38.57
C TYR A 21 -13.99 43.44 39.61
N ILE A 22 -12.80 43.96 39.31
CA ILE A 22 -11.60 43.83 40.16
C ILE A 22 -11.31 45.17 40.80
N PHE A 23 -11.34 45.19 42.14
CA PHE A 23 -10.87 46.29 42.95
C PHE A 23 -9.43 46.01 43.42
N THR A 24 -8.66 47.06 43.64
CA THR A 24 -7.37 46.97 44.33
C THR A 24 -7.57 46.70 45.83
N ASN A 25 -6.56 46.19 46.51
CA ASN A 25 -6.64 45.88 47.94
C ASN A 25 -7.00 47.12 48.79
N ASN A 26 -6.47 48.30 48.43
CA ASN A 26 -6.79 49.55 49.12
C ASN A 26 -8.25 49.96 48.91
N GLU A 27 -8.77 49.82 47.69
CA GLU A 27 -10.18 50.09 47.39
C GLU A 27 -11.12 49.13 48.13
N LEU A 28 -10.79 47.84 48.19
CA LEU A 28 -11.55 46.85 48.96
C LEU A 28 -11.56 47.18 50.46
N MET A 29 -10.42 47.53 51.05
CA MET A 29 -10.37 47.96 52.44
C MET A 29 -11.28 49.17 52.70
N ASN A 30 -11.28 50.15 51.79
CA ASN A 30 -12.17 51.31 51.89
C ASN A 30 -13.66 50.91 51.77
N ILE A 31 -14.00 50.06 50.80
CA ILE A 31 -15.36 49.53 50.62
C ILE A 31 -15.83 48.78 51.87
N TYR A 32 -14.99 47.90 52.42
CA TYR A 32 -15.32 47.12 53.62
C TYR A 32 -15.46 48.00 54.86
N ASN A 33 -14.58 48.97 55.05
CA ASN A 33 -14.65 49.92 56.17
C ASN A 33 -15.91 50.78 56.10
N ASP A 34 -16.26 51.31 54.93
CA ASP A 34 -17.44 52.13 54.76
C ASP A 34 -18.73 51.30 54.90
N ALA A 35 -18.80 50.10 54.30
CA ALA A 35 -19.91 49.18 54.52
C ALA A 35 -20.04 48.75 55.99
N SER A 36 -18.93 48.50 56.69
CA SER A 36 -18.89 48.19 58.12
C SER A 36 -19.45 49.33 58.95
N ARG A 37 -19.03 50.57 58.69
CA ARG A 37 -19.55 51.77 59.38
C ARG A 37 -21.05 51.92 59.20
N ILE A 38 -21.56 51.72 57.98
CA ILE A 38 -22.99 51.82 57.66
C ILE A 38 -23.79 50.75 58.42
N LEU A 39 -23.34 49.49 58.38
CA LEU A 39 -24.03 48.40 59.06
C LEU A 39 -23.97 48.51 60.60
N LYS A 40 -22.83 48.94 61.16
CA LYS A 40 -22.67 49.18 62.61
C LYS A 40 -23.52 50.34 63.09
N ARG A 41 -23.56 51.43 62.34
CA ARG A 41 -24.40 52.59 62.64
C ARG A 41 -25.87 52.19 62.74
N PHE A 42 -26.35 51.41 61.77
CA PHE A 42 -27.70 50.84 61.78
C PHE A 42 -27.95 49.88 62.96
N GLU A 43 -26.94 49.14 63.41
CA GLU A 43 -27.05 48.28 64.58
C GLU A 43 -27.21 49.07 65.88
N THR A 44 -26.44 50.15 66.05
CA THR A 44 -26.41 50.97 67.27
C THR A 44 -27.49 52.04 67.34
N GLU A 45 -27.93 52.59 66.20
CA GLU A 45 -28.93 53.66 66.15
C GLU A 45 -30.36 53.09 66.07
N CYS A 46 -31.33 53.80 66.67
CA CYS A 46 -32.77 53.53 66.53
C CYS A 46 -33.32 53.92 65.14
N GLU A 47 -32.47 53.96 64.12
CA GLU A 47 -32.90 54.15 62.73
C GLU A 47 -33.70 52.92 62.27
N SER A 48 -34.82 53.16 61.59
CA SER A 48 -35.69 52.10 61.09
C SER A 48 -35.12 51.40 59.86
N GLU A 49 -34.37 52.10 58.99
CA GLU A 49 -33.90 51.60 57.69
C GLU A 49 -32.62 52.30 57.20
N LEU A 50 -31.78 51.60 56.43
CA LEU A 50 -30.63 52.19 55.72
C LEU A 50 -31.07 53.03 54.52
N PHE A 51 -30.27 54.05 54.17
CA PHE A 51 -30.49 54.86 52.98
C PHE A 51 -30.30 54.06 51.69
N ALA A 52 -31.21 54.24 50.72
CA ALA A 52 -31.16 53.57 49.42
C ALA A 52 -29.86 53.86 48.63
N THR A 53 -29.20 55.00 48.91
CA THR A 53 -27.91 55.38 48.34
C THR A 53 -26.76 54.47 48.74
N ASP A 54 -26.90 53.73 49.84
CA ASP A 54 -25.85 52.86 50.40
C ASP A 54 -25.97 51.40 49.93
N PHE A 55 -27.08 51.04 49.29
CA PHE A 55 -27.40 49.64 48.95
C PHE A 55 -26.38 49.03 47.98
N GLU A 56 -25.97 49.78 46.96
CA GLU A 56 -24.97 49.33 45.98
C GLU A 56 -23.62 49.06 46.63
N LEU A 57 -23.16 49.96 47.51
CA LEU A 57 -21.91 49.79 48.24
C LEU A 57 -21.94 48.53 49.11
N VAL A 58 -23.00 48.37 49.91
CA VAL A 58 -23.12 47.21 50.81
C VAL A 58 -23.20 45.92 50.01
N PHE A 59 -23.91 45.90 48.89
CA PHE A 59 -23.97 44.74 48.00
C PHE A 59 -22.61 44.40 47.39
N VAL A 60 -21.89 45.39 46.84
CA VAL A 60 -20.53 45.21 46.30
C VAL A 60 -19.58 44.68 47.38
N ALA A 61 -19.68 45.17 48.62
CA ALA A 61 -18.90 44.68 49.74
C ALA A 61 -19.20 43.19 50.02
N LEU A 62 -20.49 42.83 50.13
CA LEU A 62 -20.93 41.45 50.37
C LEU A 62 -20.45 40.48 49.27
N VAL A 63 -20.55 40.88 48.00
CA VAL A 63 -20.09 40.08 46.86
C VAL A 63 -18.58 39.87 46.91
N ASN A 64 -17.79 40.91 47.19
CA ASN A 64 -16.33 40.78 47.23
C ASN A 64 -15.85 39.97 48.43
N ILE A 65 -16.50 40.08 49.60
CA ILE A 65 -16.21 39.22 50.74
C ILE A 65 -16.54 37.76 50.44
N SER A 66 -17.66 37.52 49.74
CA SER A 66 -18.07 36.16 49.37
C SER A 66 -17.03 35.44 48.50
N LYS A 67 -16.21 36.17 47.72
CA LYS A 67 -15.10 35.61 46.93
C LYS A 67 -14.06 34.88 47.79
N GLU A 68 -13.81 35.38 48.99
CA GLU A 68 -12.80 34.88 49.93
C GLU A 68 -13.36 33.79 50.88
N TRP A 69 -14.62 33.37 50.71
CA TRP A 69 -15.26 32.43 51.61
C TRP A 69 -14.94 30.97 51.27
N ASN A 70 -14.51 30.22 52.29
CA ASN A 70 -14.31 28.77 52.22
C ASN A 70 -15.41 28.04 52.99
N SER A 71 -16.25 27.28 52.27
CA SER A 71 -17.37 26.55 52.86
C SER A 71 -16.97 25.44 53.84
N ASN A 72 -15.70 25.00 53.79
CA ASN A 72 -15.20 23.92 54.65
C ASN A 72 -14.70 24.42 56.01
N GLU A 73 -14.48 25.72 56.17
CA GLU A 73 -13.89 26.32 57.37
C GLU A 73 -14.95 26.92 58.30
N GLU A 74 -15.91 27.67 57.74
CA GLU A 74 -16.85 28.48 58.52
C GLU A 74 -18.20 28.62 57.79
N CYS A 75 -19.30 28.71 58.54
CA CYS A 75 -20.62 29.01 57.98
C CYS A 75 -20.63 30.40 57.31
N PHE A 76 -21.33 30.52 56.16
CA PHE A 76 -21.34 31.75 55.36
C PHE A 76 -21.73 33.01 56.16
N LEU A 77 -22.80 32.95 56.95
CA LEU A 77 -23.27 34.12 57.71
C LEU A 77 -22.30 34.52 58.83
N ASP A 78 -21.62 33.54 59.43
CA ASP A 78 -20.64 33.79 60.50
C ASP A 78 -19.38 34.45 59.91
N TYR A 79 -18.96 33.98 58.73
CA TYR A 79 -17.89 34.58 57.94
C TYR A 79 -18.18 36.05 57.58
N ILE A 80 -19.39 36.35 57.06
CA ILE A 80 -19.82 37.72 56.76
C ILE A 80 -19.80 38.59 58.03
N ASN A 81 -20.32 38.07 59.15
CA ASN A 81 -20.35 38.79 60.43
C ASN A 81 -18.94 39.14 60.91
N ARG A 82 -18.01 38.18 60.86
CA ARG A 82 -16.61 38.36 61.26
C ARG A 82 -15.89 39.39 60.38
N LYS A 83 -16.07 39.33 59.06
CA LYS A 83 -15.39 40.19 58.09
C LYS A 83 -15.92 41.62 58.04
N LEU A 84 -17.24 41.83 58.12
CA LEU A 84 -17.83 43.18 58.04
C LEU A 84 -18.02 43.85 59.39
N ILE A 85 -18.34 43.10 60.43
CA ILE A 85 -18.81 43.69 61.69
C ILE A 85 -17.75 43.53 62.79
N GLY A 86 -16.96 42.45 62.74
CA GLY A 86 -15.89 42.21 63.71
C GLY A 86 -16.42 41.85 65.11
N GLY A 87 -17.61 41.23 65.17
CA GLY A 87 -18.22 40.83 66.44
C GLY A 87 -17.47 39.69 67.13
N LYS A 88 -17.40 39.71 68.47
CA LYS A 88 -16.90 38.61 69.31
C LYS A 88 -17.88 37.42 69.40
N SER A 89 -19.12 37.60 68.95
CA SER A 89 -20.16 36.56 68.91
C SER A 89 -20.22 35.90 67.52
N ASN A 90 -20.22 34.57 67.48
CA ASN A 90 -20.27 33.77 66.25
C ASN A 90 -21.63 33.78 65.53
N LYS A 91 -22.47 34.83 65.66
CA LYS A 91 -23.76 34.93 64.96
C LYS A 91 -24.07 36.38 64.57
N LEU A 92 -24.48 36.57 63.32
CA LEU A 92 -24.98 37.84 62.78
C LEU A 92 -26.29 38.25 63.48
N SER A 93 -26.45 39.52 63.84
CA SER A 93 -27.70 39.98 64.47
C SER A 93 -28.88 39.88 63.51
N ASN A 94 -30.04 39.42 63.99
CA ASN A 94 -31.25 39.28 63.18
C ASN A 94 -31.68 40.61 62.52
N LYS A 95 -31.39 41.74 63.18
CA LYS A 95 -31.63 43.10 62.65
C LYS A 95 -30.82 43.35 61.36
N ILE A 96 -29.52 43.05 61.39
CA ILE A 96 -28.64 43.22 60.23
C ILE A 96 -28.96 42.21 59.12
N TYR A 97 -29.21 40.95 59.48
CA TYR A 97 -29.56 39.91 58.51
C TYR A 97 -30.81 40.30 57.70
N THR A 98 -31.86 40.77 58.38
CA THR A 98 -33.11 41.23 57.74
C THR A 98 -32.84 42.41 56.80
N GLN A 99 -31.93 43.31 57.19
CA GLN A 99 -31.57 44.47 56.37
C GLN A 99 -30.74 44.08 55.13
N ILE A 100 -29.80 43.15 55.26
CA ILE A 100 -29.05 42.60 54.11
C ILE A 100 -30.02 41.96 53.11
N ILE A 101 -30.97 41.17 53.59
CA ILE A 101 -32.02 40.60 52.75
C ILE A 101 -32.80 41.69 52.02
N LYS A 102 -33.20 42.74 52.74
CA LYS A 102 -33.95 43.86 52.16
C LYS A 102 -33.15 44.58 51.08
N ILE A 103 -31.85 44.81 51.28
CA ILE A 103 -30.97 45.42 50.29
C ILE A 103 -30.96 44.58 49.01
N ILE A 104 -30.65 43.28 49.13
CA ILE A 104 -30.57 42.38 47.97
C ILE A 104 -31.92 42.30 47.25
N LYS A 105 -33.01 42.16 48.01
CA LYS A 105 -34.37 42.14 47.45
C LYS A 105 -34.68 43.42 46.68
N THR A 106 -34.41 44.58 47.26
CA THR A 106 -34.70 45.88 46.62
C THR A 106 -33.88 46.06 45.35
N LEU A 107 -32.59 45.72 45.36
CA LEU A 107 -31.74 45.77 44.17
C LEU A 107 -32.23 44.83 43.08
N GLY A 108 -32.70 43.63 43.46
CA GLY A 108 -33.31 42.67 42.54
C GLY A 108 -34.64 43.14 41.95
N ASP A 109 -35.53 43.68 42.79
CA ASP A 109 -36.84 44.22 42.36
C ASP A 109 -36.66 45.42 41.41
N CYS A 110 -35.63 46.24 41.63
CA CYS A 110 -35.21 47.32 40.73
C CYS A 110 -34.44 46.85 39.48
N LYS A 111 -34.23 45.54 39.29
CA LYS A 111 -33.46 44.93 38.19
C LYS A 111 -32.02 45.44 38.07
N LYS A 112 -31.43 45.92 39.18
CA LYS A 112 -30.00 46.29 39.24
C LYS A 112 -29.09 45.08 39.36
N ILE A 113 -29.62 43.97 39.85
CA ILE A 113 -28.93 42.68 39.96
C ILE A 113 -29.88 41.57 39.51
N PHE A 114 -29.34 40.42 39.11
CA PHE A 114 -30.17 39.23 38.91
C PHE A 114 -30.45 38.55 40.26
N MET A 115 -31.51 37.74 40.31
CA MET A 115 -31.93 37.01 41.51
C MET A 115 -32.10 35.53 41.18
N LEU A 116 -31.70 34.66 42.12
CA LEU A 116 -31.91 33.21 42.06
C LEU A 116 -33.01 32.82 43.04
N ASN A 117 -34.24 32.64 42.56
CA ASN A 117 -35.43 32.33 43.35
C ASN A 117 -35.73 30.83 43.49
N CYS A 118 -34.96 29.93 42.85
CA CYS A 118 -35.18 28.49 42.85
C CYS A 118 -34.99 27.80 44.21
N TYR A 119 -34.29 28.45 45.16
CA TYR A 119 -34.00 27.93 46.49
C TYR A 119 -34.67 28.73 47.61
N THR A 120 -34.89 28.09 48.76
CA THR A 120 -35.32 28.77 49.99
C THR A 120 -34.28 29.80 50.46
N LYS A 121 -32.99 29.46 50.39
CA LYS A 121 -31.84 30.34 50.67
C LYS A 121 -31.47 31.23 49.46
N LYS A 122 -32.44 31.86 48.80
CA LYS A 122 -32.25 32.62 47.55
C LYS A 122 -31.22 33.75 47.60
N TYR A 123 -31.17 34.50 48.71
CA TYR A 123 -30.24 35.64 48.85
C TYR A 123 -28.78 35.16 48.95
N TYR A 124 -28.56 34.06 49.66
CA TYR A 124 -27.26 33.38 49.72
C TYR A 124 -26.84 32.88 48.33
N ALA A 125 -27.72 32.15 47.65
CA ALA A 125 -27.42 31.65 46.29
C ALA A 125 -27.09 32.80 45.33
N THR A 126 -27.84 33.90 45.41
CA THR A 126 -27.62 35.11 44.60
C THR A 126 -26.25 35.74 44.86
N LEU A 127 -25.85 35.91 46.12
CA LEU A 127 -24.53 36.42 46.49
C LEU A 127 -23.40 35.51 45.97
N CYS A 128 -23.49 34.20 46.24
CA CYS A 128 -22.51 33.22 45.79
C CYS A 128 -22.36 33.20 44.27
N SER A 129 -23.47 33.34 43.54
CA SER A 129 -23.47 33.38 42.09
C SER A 129 -22.78 34.63 41.54
N HIS A 130 -23.10 35.81 42.10
CA HIS A 130 -22.44 37.06 41.74
C HIS A 130 -20.95 37.09 42.07
N SER A 131 -20.49 36.32 43.06
CA SER A 131 -19.10 36.26 43.49
C SER A 131 -18.29 35.09 42.92
N PHE A 132 -18.92 34.20 42.13
CA PHE A 132 -18.33 32.91 41.70
C PHE A 132 -17.85 32.05 42.89
N ALA A 133 -18.56 32.11 44.02
CA ALA A 133 -18.22 31.40 45.24
C ALA A 133 -19.17 30.22 45.49
N PRO A 134 -18.76 29.23 46.29
CA PRO A 134 -17.40 29.03 46.83
C PRO A 134 -16.39 28.60 45.75
N SER A 135 -15.10 28.79 46.01
CA SER A 135 -14.00 28.54 45.05
C SER A 135 -13.98 27.10 44.52
N ASN A 136 -14.23 26.10 45.37
CA ASN A 136 -14.35 24.70 44.96
C ASN A 136 -15.49 24.45 43.95
N SER A 137 -16.59 25.19 44.04
CA SER A 137 -17.72 25.06 43.12
C SER A 137 -17.38 25.60 41.74
N ILE A 138 -16.69 26.75 41.65
CA ILE A 138 -16.30 27.33 40.36
C ILE A 138 -15.11 26.57 39.74
N GLU A 139 -14.15 26.08 40.54
CA GLU A 139 -13.10 25.17 40.06
C GLU A 139 -13.72 23.88 39.47
N SER A 140 -14.75 23.31 40.13
CA SER A 140 -15.48 22.15 39.59
C SER A 140 -16.17 22.47 38.27
N PHE A 141 -16.68 23.69 38.10
CA PHE A 141 -17.28 24.12 36.84
C PHE A 141 -16.24 24.23 35.72
N PHE A 142 -15.04 24.73 36.01
CA PHE A 142 -13.93 24.73 35.05
C PHE A 142 -13.49 23.32 34.67
N ASP A 143 -13.43 22.40 35.65
CA ASP A 143 -13.13 20.99 35.40
C ASP A 143 -14.15 20.34 34.45
N MET A 144 -15.43 20.68 34.60
CA MET A 144 -16.48 20.22 33.69
C MET A 144 -16.27 20.80 32.29
N CYS A 145 -16.01 22.11 32.18
CA CYS A 145 -15.78 22.76 30.89
C CYS A 145 -14.56 22.17 30.16
N TRP A 146 -13.47 21.91 30.88
CA TRP A 146 -12.29 21.23 30.32
C TRP A 146 -12.61 19.83 29.81
N GLU A 147 -13.40 19.06 30.56
CA GLU A 147 -13.78 17.72 30.15
C GLU A 147 -14.62 17.73 28.87
N ILE A 148 -15.61 18.62 28.79
CA ILE A 148 -16.44 18.81 27.60
C ILE A 148 -15.56 19.27 26.43
N TYR A 149 -14.65 20.23 26.65
CA TYR A 149 -13.74 20.73 25.62
C TYR A 149 -12.90 19.60 25.00
N CYS A 150 -12.35 18.72 25.82
CA CYS A 150 -11.51 17.61 25.35
C CYS A 150 -12.32 16.44 24.78
N LYS A 151 -13.33 15.95 25.50
CA LYS A 151 -14.05 14.71 25.14
C LYS A 151 -15.16 14.92 24.13
N ASP A 152 -15.85 16.06 24.20
CA ASP A 152 -17.09 16.27 23.46
C ASP A 152 -16.88 17.16 22.23
N LEU A 153 -16.08 18.22 22.42
CA LEU A 153 -15.72 19.17 21.36
C LEU A 153 -14.44 18.78 20.61
N ASP A 154 -13.71 17.76 21.08
CA ASP A 154 -12.43 17.32 20.49
C ASP A 154 -11.43 18.45 20.30
N GLU A 155 -11.40 19.37 21.28
CA GLU A 155 -10.53 20.56 21.29
C GLU A 155 -10.83 21.54 20.14
N GLN A 156 -12.06 21.51 19.61
CA GLN A 156 -12.52 22.46 18.58
C GLN A 156 -13.47 23.48 19.19
N TYR A 157 -13.00 24.71 19.38
CA TYR A 157 -13.82 25.85 19.80
C TYR A 157 -14.33 26.65 18.60
N GLN A 158 -15.62 27.03 18.65
CA GLN A 158 -16.20 28.00 17.73
C GLN A 158 -17.01 29.02 18.53
N LYS A 159 -16.73 30.32 18.28
CA LYS A 159 -17.46 31.42 18.90
C LYS A 159 -18.94 31.40 18.48
N ASN A 160 -19.83 31.70 19.42
CA ASN A 160 -21.30 31.69 19.26
C ASN A 160 -21.85 30.32 18.80
N ASP A 161 -21.21 29.21 19.17
CA ASP A 161 -21.72 27.88 18.86
C ASP A 161 -22.97 27.57 19.71
N SER A 162 -24.03 27.08 19.06
CA SER A 162 -25.27 26.61 19.71
C SER A 162 -25.05 25.55 20.80
N VAL A 163 -23.88 24.91 20.82
CA VAL A 163 -23.51 23.93 21.84
C VAL A 163 -23.54 24.51 23.26
N PHE A 164 -23.23 25.78 23.44
CA PHE A 164 -23.24 26.40 24.78
C PHE A 164 -24.67 26.49 25.34
N ILE A 165 -25.64 26.75 24.46
CA ILE A 165 -27.08 26.70 24.77
C ILE A 165 -27.48 25.26 25.11
N LEU A 166 -27.06 24.29 24.31
CA LEU A 166 -27.37 22.88 24.54
C LEU A 166 -26.84 22.38 25.91
N ILE A 167 -25.61 22.74 26.27
CA ILE A 167 -25.03 22.41 27.58
C ILE A 167 -25.87 23.02 28.70
N ALA A 168 -26.21 24.31 28.60
CA ALA A 168 -27.02 25.01 29.60
C ALA A 168 -28.41 24.38 29.76
N ASP A 169 -29.07 24.00 28.66
CA ASP A 169 -30.40 23.35 28.68
C ASP A 169 -30.35 21.97 29.35
N ILE A 170 -29.28 21.20 29.13
CA ILE A 170 -29.09 19.89 29.78
C ILE A 170 -28.87 20.06 31.28
N LEU A 171 -28.04 21.02 31.68
CA LEU A 171 -27.82 21.35 33.09
C LEU A 171 -29.11 21.83 33.75
N HIS A 172 -29.88 22.69 33.06
CA HIS A 172 -31.19 23.16 33.51
C HIS A 172 -32.13 21.98 33.77
N LYS A 173 -32.26 21.03 32.83
CA LYS A 173 -33.10 19.83 32.99
C LYS A 173 -32.65 18.99 34.19
N LYS A 174 -31.36 18.69 34.30
CA LYS A 174 -30.80 17.87 35.40
C LYS A 174 -31.04 18.51 36.79
N PHE A 175 -30.84 19.83 36.92
CA PHE A 175 -31.01 20.51 38.20
C PHE A 175 -32.45 20.87 38.52
N SER A 176 -33.32 21.00 37.51
CA SER A 176 -34.75 21.23 37.75
C SER A 176 -35.45 20.00 38.33
N THR A 177 -34.98 18.79 37.99
CA THR A 177 -35.51 17.53 38.55
C THR A 177 -35.10 17.26 39.98
N ASN A 178 -33.99 17.86 40.47
CA ASN A 178 -33.55 17.74 41.85
C ASN A 178 -33.07 19.07 42.43
N LYS A 179 -33.90 19.66 43.31
CA LYS A 179 -33.65 20.98 43.93
C LYS A 179 -32.72 20.95 45.14
N ASN A 180 -32.04 19.83 45.42
CA ASN A 180 -31.04 19.75 46.48
C ASN A 180 -29.77 20.52 46.09
N ASP A 181 -29.39 21.54 46.86
CA ASP A 181 -28.22 22.37 46.59
C ASP A 181 -26.89 21.68 46.91
N GLU A 182 -26.89 20.59 47.68
CA GLU A 182 -25.68 19.88 48.12
C GLU A 182 -25.30 18.66 47.27
N GLU A 183 -26.20 18.11 46.46
CA GLU A 183 -25.93 16.92 45.63
C GLU A 183 -24.92 17.17 44.50
N ASP A 184 -23.96 16.26 44.33
CA ASP A 184 -22.98 16.39 43.27
C ASP A 184 -23.54 15.99 41.89
N LEU A 185 -23.06 16.65 40.84
CA LEU A 185 -23.41 16.31 39.46
C LEU A 185 -22.47 15.21 38.94
N GLN A 186 -23.02 14.08 38.54
CA GLN A 186 -22.25 13.07 37.80
C GLN A 186 -22.38 13.27 36.27
N ILE A 187 -21.24 13.32 35.58
CA ILE A 187 -21.14 13.29 34.12
C ILE A 187 -20.12 12.22 33.74
N GLY A 188 -20.57 11.20 33.01
CA GLY A 188 -19.79 9.99 32.77
C GLY A 188 -19.31 9.36 34.10
N SER A 189 -18.00 9.16 34.21
CA SER A 189 -17.37 8.61 35.42
C SER A 189 -16.90 9.67 36.43
N LYS A 190 -17.11 10.97 36.16
CA LYS A 190 -16.63 12.06 37.02
C LYS A 190 -17.77 12.74 37.77
N ILE A 191 -17.43 13.21 38.97
CA ILE A 191 -18.33 13.87 39.92
C ILE A 191 -17.91 15.33 40.06
N TYR A 192 -18.86 16.24 39.94
CA TYR A 192 -18.66 17.68 39.97
C TYR A 192 -19.50 18.32 41.07
N SER A 193 -18.85 18.94 42.04
CA SER A 193 -19.51 19.50 43.23
C SER A 193 -20.01 20.92 43.01
N PHE A 194 -21.11 21.08 42.27
CA PHE A 194 -21.74 22.38 42.08
C PHE A 194 -22.61 22.76 43.28
N ARG A 195 -22.44 24.00 43.75
CA ARG A 195 -23.22 24.58 44.85
C ARG A 195 -24.31 25.52 44.34
N ALA A 196 -25.12 26.04 45.25
CA ALA A 196 -26.33 26.82 44.97
C ALA A 196 -26.14 27.96 43.95
N GLY A 197 -24.97 28.62 43.91
CA GLY A 197 -24.69 29.72 42.98
C GLY A 197 -24.69 29.30 41.51
N ILE A 198 -24.01 28.20 41.15
CA ILE A 198 -23.93 27.68 39.76
C ILE A 198 -25.21 26.92 39.38
N LYS A 199 -25.72 26.06 40.28
CA LYS A 199 -26.96 25.32 40.03
C LYS A 199 -28.15 26.26 39.84
N GLY A 200 -28.27 27.28 40.69
CA GLY A 200 -29.33 28.27 40.57
C GLY A 200 -29.21 29.10 39.29
N LEU A 201 -27.98 29.36 38.83
CA LEU A 201 -27.74 30.00 37.54
C LEU A 201 -28.36 29.19 36.39
N ALA A 202 -28.18 27.86 36.40
CA ALA A 202 -28.77 26.96 35.40
C ALA A 202 -30.31 26.95 35.44
N ILE A 203 -30.90 27.05 36.63
CA ILE A 203 -32.36 26.98 36.80
C ILE A 203 -33.03 28.31 36.42
N ASP A 204 -32.58 29.43 37.00
CA ASP A 204 -33.29 30.72 36.90
C ASP A 204 -32.69 31.68 35.88
N GLN A 205 -31.41 31.53 35.51
CA GLN A 205 -30.65 32.49 34.71
C GLN A 205 -29.85 31.81 33.57
N SER A 206 -30.50 30.92 32.81
CA SER A 206 -29.85 30.11 31.76
C SER A 206 -29.02 30.92 30.75
N LYS A 207 -29.47 32.12 30.36
CA LYS A 207 -28.70 33.01 29.47
C LYS A 207 -27.32 33.39 30.04
N LEU A 208 -27.27 33.76 31.33
CA LEU A 208 -26.01 34.09 31.99
C LEU A 208 -25.11 32.86 32.14
N LEU A 209 -25.70 31.67 32.28
CA LEU A 209 -24.93 30.43 32.27
C LEU A 209 -24.30 30.16 30.90
N VAL A 210 -25.04 30.38 29.80
CA VAL A 210 -24.50 30.26 28.43
C VAL A 210 -23.30 31.18 28.25
N ASP A 211 -23.43 32.45 28.65
CA ASP A 211 -22.34 33.42 28.57
C ASP A 211 -21.12 32.99 29.43
N LEU A 212 -21.37 32.43 30.61
CA LEU A 212 -20.30 31.92 31.48
C LEU A 212 -19.58 30.72 30.84
N ILE A 213 -20.32 29.74 30.31
CA ILE A 213 -19.75 28.58 29.62
C ILE A 213 -18.92 29.02 28.43
N GLU A 214 -19.45 29.90 27.57
CA GLU A 214 -18.74 30.35 26.37
C GLU A 214 -17.45 31.11 26.73
N ASN A 215 -17.50 32.02 27.71
CA ASN A 215 -16.32 32.76 28.16
C ASN A 215 -15.25 31.81 28.76
N THR A 216 -15.67 30.81 29.54
CA THR A 216 -14.76 29.80 30.08
C THR A 216 -14.15 28.95 28.98
N MET A 217 -14.95 28.46 28.02
CA MET A 217 -14.48 27.66 26.88
C MET A 217 -13.51 28.44 25.98
N CYS A 218 -13.80 29.71 25.71
CA CYS A 218 -12.91 30.59 24.96
C CYS A 218 -11.56 30.74 25.67
N SER A 219 -11.58 30.96 26.99
CA SER A 219 -10.36 31.13 27.79
C SER A 219 -9.54 29.84 27.85
N ILE A 220 -10.20 28.69 28.04
CA ILE A 220 -9.57 27.38 28.00
C ILE A 220 -8.94 27.12 26.62
N ASN A 221 -9.65 27.43 25.53
CA ASN A 221 -9.14 27.25 24.17
C ASN A 221 -7.88 28.10 23.91
N SER A 222 -7.86 29.36 24.34
CA SER A 222 -6.68 30.21 24.22
C SER A 222 -5.51 29.64 25.04
N LEU A 223 -5.73 29.29 26.31
CA LEU A 223 -4.69 28.68 27.15
C LEU A 223 -4.16 27.36 26.58
N PHE A 224 -5.06 26.52 26.05
CA PHE A 224 -4.72 25.25 25.41
C PHE A 224 -3.84 25.43 24.16
N ASN A 225 -4.04 26.50 23.41
CA ASN A 225 -3.22 26.86 22.23
C ASN A 225 -2.01 27.76 22.58
N ASN A 226 -1.65 27.89 23.86
CA ASN A 226 -0.57 28.76 24.37
C ASN A 226 -0.77 30.25 24.04
N GLU A 227 -2.01 30.71 23.91
CA GLU A 227 -2.37 32.12 23.75
C GLU A 227 -2.66 32.76 25.12
N PRO A 228 -2.16 33.99 25.39
CA PRO A 228 -2.43 34.69 26.64
C PRO A 228 -3.90 35.12 26.73
N ILE A 229 -4.50 34.98 27.91
CA ILE A 229 -5.85 35.48 28.21
C ILE A 229 -5.80 36.80 29.00
N ASN A 230 -6.76 37.71 28.73
CA ASN A 230 -6.89 38.95 29.48
C ASN A 230 -7.43 38.66 30.91
N THR A 231 -6.73 39.13 31.94
CA THR A 231 -7.07 38.93 33.37
C THR A 231 -7.67 40.18 34.05
N ASP A 232 -8.15 41.15 33.27
CA ASP A 232 -8.85 42.34 33.78
C ASP A 232 -10.21 42.02 34.44
N LYS A 233 -10.73 40.82 34.18
CA LYS A 233 -11.97 40.28 34.76
C LYS A 233 -11.67 39.17 35.76
N TYR A 234 -12.38 39.17 36.89
CA TYR A 234 -12.12 38.24 38.00
C TYR A 234 -12.29 36.78 37.57
N ILE A 235 -13.28 36.45 36.74
CA ILE A 235 -13.47 35.08 36.25
C ILE A 235 -12.25 34.57 35.46
N ASN A 236 -11.64 35.43 34.64
CA ASN A 236 -10.45 35.06 33.85
C ASN A 236 -9.21 34.87 34.73
N LYS A 237 -9.10 35.61 35.85
CA LYS A 237 -8.07 35.34 36.87
C LYS A 237 -8.24 33.95 37.47
N LEU A 238 -9.47 33.59 37.87
CA LEU A 238 -9.77 32.27 38.42
C LEU A 238 -9.45 31.15 37.42
N ILE A 239 -9.79 31.31 36.15
CA ILE A 239 -9.46 30.32 35.09
C ILE A 239 -7.94 30.19 34.92
N ASN A 240 -7.20 31.31 34.90
CA ASN A 240 -5.74 31.29 34.77
C ASN A 240 -5.06 30.61 35.97
N GLU A 241 -5.52 30.89 37.19
CA GLU A 241 -5.03 30.25 38.41
C GLU A 241 -5.34 28.76 38.43
N TRP A 242 -6.57 28.36 38.07
CA TRP A 242 -6.97 26.97 37.92
C TRP A 242 -6.12 26.23 36.87
N TRP A 243 -5.88 26.85 35.71
CA TRP A 243 -5.04 26.27 34.65
C TRP A 243 -3.62 26.02 35.14
N LYS A 244 -2.96 27.03 35.74
CA LYS A 244 -1.61 26.89 36.30
C LYS A 244 -1.51 25.81 37.37
N LYS A 245 -2.53 25.68 38.21
CA LYS A 245 -2.59 24.63 39.25
C LYS A 245 -2.70 23.23 38.65
N LYS A 246 -3.33 23.09 37.49
CA LYS A 246 -3.58 21.79 36.84
C LYS A 246 -2.68 21.47 35.66
N GLU A 247 -1.90 22.41 35.15
CA GLU A 247 -1.09 22.29 33.93
C GLU A 247 -0.34 20.95 33.79
N SER A 248 0.34 20.51 34.85
CA SER A 248 1.06 19.22 34.89
C SER A 248 0.17 17.98 34.84
N THR A 249 -1.08 18.09 35.30
CA THR A 249 -2.06 16.99 35.36
C THR A 249 -2.98 16.91 34.13
N LEU A 250 -2.99 17.95 33.26
CA LEU A 250 -3.84 18.01 32.07
C LEU A 250 -3.31 17.17 30.90
N GLY A 251 -2.15 16.49 31.06
CA GLY A 251 -1.62 15.56 30.07
C GLY A 251 -1.12 16.26 28.78
N LEU A 252 -0.72 17.53 28.89
CA LEU A 252 -0.24 18.35 27.78
C LEU A 252 1.09 17.86 27.18
N GLU A 253 1.78 16.91 27.83
CA GLU A 253 3.03 16.29 27.35
C GLU A 253 2.88 15.51 26.02
N LYS A 254 1.65 15.22 25.56
CA LYS A 254 1.37 14.49 24.30
C LYS A 254 1.03 15.37 23.10
N LYS A 255 1.42 16.65 23.04
CA LYS A 255 1.09 17.52 21.88
C LYS A 255 2.30 18.15 21.20
N TYR A 256 2.69 17.53 20.08
CA TYR A 256 3.27 18.19 18.90
C TYR A 256 2.90 17.49 17.57
N SER A 257 1.90 16.60 17.52
CA SER A 257 1.37 16.13 16.24
C SER A 257 0.18 17.00 15.85
N PHE A 258 0.43 18.04 15.05
CA PHE A 258 -0.59 18.71 14.23
C PHE A 258 -1.16 17.72 13.21
N ILE A 259 -1.85 16.68 13.66
CA ILE A 259 -2.74 15.91 12.79
C ILE A 259 -3.91 16.84 12.55
N GLN A 260 -4.07 17.32 11.32
CA GLN A 260 -5.25 18.10 10.92
C GLN A 260 -6.49 17.22 11.16
N LYS A 261 -7.17 17.41 12.29
CA LYS A 261 -8.42 16.73 12.61
C LYS A 261 -9.52 17.27 11.68
N GLU A 262 -10.41 16.40 11.22
CA GLU A 262 -11.60 16.81 10.47
C GLU A 262 -12.49 17.72 11.34
N LYS A 263 -13.00 18.80 10.74
CA LYS A 263 -13.84 19.77 11.44
C LYS A 263 -15.19 19.14 11.79
N ILE A 264 -15.62 19.27 13.05
CA ILE A 264 -16.93 18.79 13.49
C ILE A 264 -18.04 19.63 12.88
N CYS A 265 -19.03 18.97 12.27
CA CYS A 265 -20.27 19.59 11.85
C CYS A 265 -21.11 19.93 13.09
N THR A 266 -21.13 21.22 13.42
CA THR A 266 -21.86 21.77 14.58
C THR A 266 -23.38 21.76 14.37
N THR A 267 -23.83 21.77 13.11
CA THR A 267 -25.24 21.65 12.71
C THR A 267 -25.38 20.67 11.55
N TYR A 268 -26.55 20.05 11.40
CA TYR A 268 -26.80 19.08 10.33
C TYR A 268 -26.71 19.68 8.92
N SER A 269 -26.91 20.99 8.77
CA SER A 269 -26.71 21.70 7.49
C SER A 269 -25.25 21.76 7.01
N GLN A 270 -24.29 21.56 7.92
CA GLN A 270 -22.86 21.58 7.62
C GLN A 270 -22.33 20.22 7.17
N ILE A 271 -23.15 19.16 7.24
CA ILE A 271 -22.76 17.82 6.82
C ILE A 271 -22.46 17.85 5.32
N LYS A 272 -21.17 17.73 4.99
CA LYS A 272 -20.66 17.74 3.62
C LYS A 272 -19.67 16.59 3.47
N PRO A 273 -20.16 15.39 3.11
CA PRO A 273 -19.29 14.32 2.68
C PRO A 273 -18.51 14.76 1.44
N LYS A 274 -17.28 14.29 1.31
CA LYS A 274 -16.36 14.69 0.24
C LYS A 274 -15.51 13.52 -0.21
N TYR A 275 -15.06 13.58 -1.46
CA TYR A 275 -14.03 12.68 -1.97
C TYR A 275 -12.65 13.28 -1.75
N ILE A 276 -11.71 12.47 -1.27
CA ILE A 276 -10.30 12.85 -1.06
C ILE A 276 -9.41 11.75 -1.65
N LEU A 277 -8.30 12.15 -2.25
CA LEU A 277 -7.23 11.24 -2.65
C LEU A 277 -6.14 11.25 -1.59
N GLU A 278 -5.86 10.09 -1.00
CA GLU A 278 -4.79 9.92 -0.01
C GLU A 278 -4.00 8.65 -0.33
N ASN A 279 -2.68 8.76 -0.47
CA ASN A 279 -1.79 7.63 -0.82
C ASN A 279 -2.25 6.87 -2.08
N SER A 280 -2.70 7.60 -3.12
CA SER A 280 -3.26 7.06 -4.37
C SER A 280 -4.58 6.28 -4.21
N ILE A 281 -5.18 6.28 -3.03
CA ILE A 281 -6.47 5.65 -2.75
C ILE A 281 -7.53 6.74 -2.66
N THR A 282 -8.58 6.59 -3.47
CA THR A 282 -9.72 7.50 -3.42
C THR A 282 -10.65 7.10 -2.27
N LYS A 283 -10.88 8.03 -1.35
CA LYS A 283 -11.70 7.84 -0.15
C LYS A 283 -12.94 8.73 -0.17
N LEU A 284 -14.04 8.20 0.34
CA LEU A 284 -15.21 8.96 0.74
C LEU A 284 -15.12 9.27 2.24
N ILE A 285 -15.08 10.55 2.57
CA ILE A 285 -14.96 11.04 3.95
C ILE A 285 -16.30 11.61 4.41
N ILE A 286 -16.81 11.10 5.53
CA ILE A 286 -17.96 11.65 6.25
C ILE A 286 -17.42 12.38 7.48
N PRO A 287 -17.65 13.71 7.59
CA PRO A 287 -17.14 14.48 8.71
C PRO A 287 -17.81 14.04 10.03
N PRO A 288 -17.17 14.27 11.19
CA PRO A 288 -17.78 14.03 12.48
C PRO A 288 -18.97 14.97 12.70
N ILE A 289 -20.08 14.44 13.23
CA ILE A 289 -21.37 15.15 13.32
C ILE A 289 -21.77 15.26 14.79
N ARG A 290 -22.06 16.47 15.25
CA ARG A 290 -22.61 16.68 16.58
C ARG A 290 -24.10 16.29 16.61
N LEU A 291 -24.48 15.43 17.55
CA LEU A 291 -25.88 15.07 17.78
C LEU A 291 -26.56 16.15 18.61
N THR A 292 -27.81 16.50 18.28
CA THR A 292 -28.52 17.61 18.93
C THR A 292 -29.33 17.20 20.16
N ASN A 293 -29.73 15.93 20.29
CA ASN A 293 -30.56 15.42 21.38
C ASN A 293 -30.48 13.88 21.45
N ASN A 294 -31.21 13.26 22.39
CA ASN A 294 -31.49 11.82 22.44
C ASN A 294 -30.25 10.94 22.31
N PHE A 295 -29.26 11.21 23.14
CA PHE A 295 -27.92 10.61 23.09
C PHE A 295 -27.87 9.11 23.41
N GLU A 296 -28.95 8.56 23.94
CA GLU A 296 -29.10 7.12 24.19
C GLU A 296 -29.37 6.32 22.90
N TYR A 297 -29.82 7.00 21.83
CA TYR A 297 -30.08 6.38 20.53
C TYR A 297 -28.90 6.55 19.59
N GLU A 298 -28.62 5.49 18.86
CA GLU A 298 -27.45 5.39 18.00
C GLU A 298 -27.74 5.96 16.61
N PRO A 299 -26.83 6.77 16.03
CA PRO A 299 -26.94 7.19 14.63
C PRO A 299 -26.52 6.06 13.67
N TYR A 300 -27.19 5.98 12.53
CA TYR A 300 -26.93 5.00 11.47
C TYR A 300 -26.62 5.70 10.15
N ILE A 301 -25.69 5.13 9.39
CA ILE A 301 -25.37 5.55 8.03
C ILE A 301 -25.82 4.48 7.04
N GLU A 302 -26.43 4.94 5.95
CA GLU A 302 -26.80 4.13 4.79
C GLU A 302 -26.13 4.72 3.55
N ILE A 303 -25.35 3.89 2.84
CA ILE A 303 -24.75 4.26 1.56
C ILE A 303 -25.38 3.42 0.47
N LEU A 304 -25.93 4.10 -0.52
CA LEU A 304 -26.50 3.51 -1.71
C LEU A 304 -25.64 3.85 -2.93
N ASN A 305 -25.51 2.91 -3.85
CA ASN A 305 -25.01 3.13 -5.20
C ASN A 305 -26.10 2.72 -6.20
N ASN A 306 -26.46 3.58 -7.15
CA ASN A 306 -27.56 3.29 -8.09
C ASN A 306 -28.87 2.87 -7.38
N ASN A 307 -29.16 3.46 -6.21
CA ASN A 307 -30.26 3.10 -5.31
C ASN A 307 -30.21 1.69 -4.69
N ILE A 308 -29.14 0.93 -4.90
CA ILE A 308 -28.87 -0.35 -4.25
C ILE A 308 -28.07 -0.07 -2.97
N LYS A 309 -28.52 -0.63 -1.85
CA LYS A 309 -27.86 -0.46 -0.55
C LYS A 309 -26.56 -1.26 -0.51
N ILE A 310 -25.42 -0.59 -0.32
CA ILE A 310 -24.10 -1.23 -0.16
C ILE A 310 -23.74 -1.34 1.32
N ILE A 311 -23.93 -0.25 2.08
CA ILE A 311 -23.53 -0.18 3.49
C ILE A 311 -24.74 0.23 4.32
N HIS A 312 -24.88 -0.43 5.47
CA HIS A 312 -25.79 -0.03 6.52
C HIS A 312 -25.17 -0.37 7.88
N GLU A 313 -24.72 0.63 8.60
CA GLU A 313 -24.03 0.41 9.87
C GLU A 313 -24.26 1.53 10.87
N LYS A 314 -24.00 1.19 12.13
CA LYS A 314 -24.00 2.12 13.25
C LYS A 314 -22.79 3.04 13.17
N MET A 315 -23.01 4.34 13.30
CA MET A 315 -21.92 5.30 13.45
C MET A 315 -21.45 5.32 14.91
N LEU A 316 -20.16 5.08 15.13
CA LEU A 316 -19.56 5.19 16.45
C LEU A 316 -19.60 6.64 16.94
N THR A 317 -19.76 6.81 18.25
CA THR A 317 -19.90 8.12 18.90
C THR A 317 -18.94 8.26 20.07
N ARG A 318 -18.53 9.50 20.36
CA ARG A 318 -17.78 9.88 21.56
C ARG A 318 -18.46 11.03 22.28
N GLY A 319 -18.20 11.14 23.59
CA GLY A 319 -18.66 12.25 24.42
C GLY A 319 -18.96 11.84 25.86
N SER A 320 -19.18 12.83 26.71
CA SER A 320 -19.41 12.74 28.15
C SER A 320 -20.86 12.38 28.51
N GLY A 321 -21.76 12.40 27.53
CA GLY A 321 -23.21 12.28 27.70
C GLY A 321 -23.93 13.62 27.89
N ILE A 322 -23.19 14.74 27.98
CA ILE A 322 -23.76 16.09 27.80
C ILE A 322 -23.90 16.37 26.30
N ILE A 323 -22.86 16.11 25.53
CA ILE A 323 -22.91 16.17 24.07
C ILE A 323 -22.33 14.87 23.55
N MET A 324 -22.82 14.42 22.40
CA MET A 324 -22.23 13.31 21.67
C MET A 324 -21.95 13.71 20.22
N THR A 325 -20.80 13.28 19.73
CA THR A 325 -20.33 13.54 18.38
C THR A 325 -19.98 12.22 17.72
N THR A 326 -20.40 12.00 16.48
CA THR A 326 -19.97 10.81 15.72
C THR A 326 -18.46 10.88 15.44
N LEU A 327 -17.81 9.73 15.37
CA LEU A 327 -16.45 9.66 14.85
C LEU A 327 -16.46 9.95 13.33
N PRO A 328 -15.38 10.52 12.78
CA PRO A 328 -15.22 10.61 11.33
C PRO A 328 -15.21 9.20 10.73
N ILE A 329 -15.80 9.05 9.55
CA ILE A 329 -15.84 7.77 8.83
C ILE A 329 -15.18 7.94 7.48
N GLU A 330 -14.32 6.99 7.13
CA GLU A 330 -13.63 6.92 5.86
C GLU A 330 -13.94 5.59 5.18
N TYR A 331 -14.36 5.65 3.91
CA TYR A 331 -14.52 4.47 3.08
C TYR A 331 -13.59 4.55 1.87
N ASN A 332 -12.83 3.48 1.61
CA ASN A 332 -12.08 3.35 0.37
C ASN A 332 -13.06 3.05 -0.76
N LEU A 333 -13.13 3.89 -1.79
CA LEU A 333 -14.06 3.64 -2.89
C LEU A 333 -13.73 2.35 -3.65
N SER A 334 -12.47 1.93 -3.67
CA SER A 334 -12.08 0.66 -4.30
C SER A 334 -12.69 -0.59 -3.65
N SER A 335 -13.25 -0.50 -2.43
CA SER A 335 -13.97 -1.62 -1.81
C SER A 335 -15.44 -1.69 -2.23
N PHE A 336 -15.96 -0.70 -2.96
CA PHE A 336 -17.34 -0.69 -3.42
C PHE A 336 -17.41 -1.36 -4.79
N ASP A 337 -18.45 -2.19 -4.97
CA ASP A 337 -18.74 -2.77 -6.27
C ASP A 337 -19.53 -1.76 -7.11
N PHE A 338 -18.85 -1.19 -8.10
CA PHE A 338 -19.45 -0.27 -9.05
C PHE A 338 -19.67 -1.02 -10.36
N ASN A 339 -20.90 -1.41 -10.64
CA ASN A 339 -21.23 -2.04 -11.91
C ASN A 339 -20.88 -1.11 -13.09
N GLU A 340 -21.33 0.16 -13.04
CA GLU A 340 -21.25 1.06 -14.20
C GLU A 340 -21.12 2.57 -13.89
N SER A 341 -21.52 3.05 -12.70
CA SER A 341 -21.56 4.51 -12.44
C SER A 341 -21.34 4.89 -10.98
N LEU A 342 -20.75 6.06 -10.75
CA LEU A 342 -20.49 6.67 -9.44
C LEU A 342 -21.72 7.43 -8.92
N ASN A 343 -22.80 6.70 -8.64
CA ASN A 343 -24.05 7.29 -8.16
C ASN A 343 -24.24 7.03 -6.67
N ILE A 344 -23.32 7.57 -5.87
CA ILE A 344 -23.35 7.43 -4.43
C ILE A 344 -24.41 8.37 -3.83
N ARG A 345 -25.26 7.82 -2.95
CA ARG A 345 -26.14 8.58 -2.06
C ARG A 345 -25.95 8.11 -0.63
N ILE A 346 -25.65 9.04 0.25
CA ILE A 346 -25.57 8.84 1.69
C ILE A 346 -26.85 9.34 2.34
N LYS A 347 -27.42 8.52 3.23
CA LYS A 347 -28.44 8.92 4.20
C LYS A 347 -27.94 8.65 5.61
N ILE A 348 -28.18 9.59 6.51
CA ILE A 348 -27.85 9.45 7.93
C ILE A 348 -29.14 9.62 8.72
N THR A 349 -29.43 8.63 9.56
CA THR A 349 -30.64 8.60 10.40
C THR A 349 -30.27 8.57 11.87
N HIS A 350 -31.01 9.34 12.67
CA HIS A 350 -30.89 9.34 14.12
C HIS A 350 -32.30 9.50 14.73
N CYS A 351 -32.65 8.66 15.71
CA CYS A 351 -34.00 8.60 16.28
C CYS A 351 -35.12 8.46 15.24
N ASP A 352 -34.97 7.52 14.30
CA ASP A 352 -35.89 7.28 13.17
C ASP A 352 -36.16 8.51 12.27
N LYS A 353 -35.34 9.56 12.40
CA LYS A 353 -35.40 10.76 11.56
C LYS A 353 -34.17 10.84 10.69
N THR A 354 -34.36 11.18 9.41
CA THR A 354 -33.23 11.46 8.51
C THR A 354 -32.65 12.82 8.86
N ILE A 355 -31.42 12.84 9.38
CA ILE A 355 -30.70 14.08 9.71
C ILE A 355 -29.89 14.60 8.51
N TYR A 356 -29.57 13.73 7.55
CA TYR A 356 -28.90 14.10 6.31
C TYR A 356 -29.26 13.17 5.15
N ASP A 357 -29.42 13.74 3.97
CA ASP A 357 -29.56 13.01 2.70
C ASP A 357 -28.81 13.80 1.61
N SER A 358 -27.75 13.19 1.08
CA SER A 358 -26.94 13.80 0.02
C SER A 358 -27.70 14.01 -1.29
N LYS A 359 -28.81 13.30 -1.53
CA LYS A 359 -29.54 13.31 -2.81
C LYS A 359 -28.56 13.07 -3.97
N ASN A 360 -28.33 14.10 -4.80
CA ASN A 360 -27.46 14.02 -5.98
C ASN A 360 -26.09 14.68 -5.77
N SER A 361 -25.80 15.21 -4.57
CA SER A 361 -24.57 16.00 -4.33
C SER A 361 -23.27 15.21 -4.45
N LEU A 362 -23.36 13.88 -4.35
CA LEU A 362 -22.25 12.93 -4.49
C LEU A 362 -22.27 12.16 -5.81
N MET A 363 -23.25 12.39 -6.68
CA MET A 363 -23.28 11.76 -8.00
C MET A 363 -22.16 12.34 -8.88
N ARG A 364 -21.38 11.46 -9.52
CA ARG A 364 -20.27 11.82 -10.40
C ARG A 364 -20.25 10.92 -11.61
N ASP A 365 -19.96 11.49 -12.78
CA ASP A 365 -19.54 10.69 -13.93
C ASP A 365 -18.11 10.14 -13.67
N PHE A 366 -17.23 11.00 -13.15
CA PHE A 366 -15.88 10.71 -12.70
C PHE A 366 -15.43 11.78 -11.68
N ILE A 367 -14.39 11.48 -10.90
CA ILE A 367 -13.81 12.41 -9.92
C ILE A 367 -12.42 12.82 -10.38
N LEU A 368 -12.18 14.13 -10.52
CA LEU A 368 -10.86 14.67 -10.85
C LEU A 368 -10.27 15.31 -9.60
N PHE A 369 -9.01 15.04 -9.31
CA PHE A 369 -8.27 15.57 -8.18
C PHE A 369 -7.05 16.37 -8.65
N LYS A 370 -6.77 17.46 -7.94
CA LYS A 370 -5.45 18.11 -7.92
C LYS A 370 -4.88 17.89 -6.54
N ASP A 371 -3.70 17.28 -6.48
CA ASP A 371 -3.13 16.76 -5.25
C ASP A 371 -4.12 15.81 -4.55
N SER A 372 -4.61 16.17 -3.35
CA SER A 372 -5.57 15.38 -2.58
C SER A 372 -7.03 15.81 -2.73
N LYS A 373 -7.32 16.92 -3.41
CA LYS A 373 -8.64 17.57 -3.40
C LYS A 373 -9.39 17.44 -4.72
N GLU A 374 -10.68 17.14 -4.62
CA GLU A 374 -11.60 17.09 -5.75
C GLU A 374 -11.75 18.46 -6.43
N ILE A 375 -11.82 18.44 -7.77
CA ILE A 375 -12.02 19.59 -8.64
C ILE A 375 -13.41 19.56 -9.25
N PHE A 376 -14.10 20.70 -9.14
CA PHE A 376 -15.43 20.91 -9.72
C PHE A 376 -15.41 21.82 -10.96
N SER A 377 -14.28 22.46 -11.26
CA SER A 377 -14.13 23.36 -12.41
C SER A 377 -14.28 22.61 -13.73
N SER A 378 -14.95 23.22 -14.70
CA SER A 378 -14.92 22.80 -16.10
C SER A 378 -13.63 23.20 -16.80
N ASP A 379 -12.93 24.22 -16.29
CA ASP A 379 -11.66 24.70 -16.86
C ASP A 379 -10.53 24.50 -15.86
N CYS A 380 -9.51 23.76 -16.25
CA CYS A 380 -8.32 23.46 -15.47
C CYS A 380 -7.08 23.97 -16.21
N LEU A 381 -6.01 24.31 -15.48
CA LEU A 381 -4.72 24.59 -16.10
C LEU A 381 -4.07 23.26 -16.53
N PRO A 382 -3.26 23.22 -17.60
CA PRO A 382 -2.41 22.07 -17.91
C PRO A 382 -1.53 21.67 -16.72
N GLY A 383 -1.21 20.40 -16.62
CA GLY A 383 -0.40 19.82 -15.54
C GLY A 383 -0.90 18.47 -15.06
N ILE A 384 -0.42 18.06 -13.88
CA ILE A 384 -0.68 16.73 -13.31
C ILE A 384 -1.97 16.71 -12.50
N TYR A 385 -2.81 15.71 -12.77
CA TYR A 385 -4.07 15.45 -12.08
C TYR A 385 -4.22 13.97 -11.79
N PHE A 386 -5.18 13.64 -10.92
CA PHE A 386 -5.58 12.26 -10.67
C PHE A 386 -7.07 12.10 -10.96
N LEU A 387 -7.43 11.04 -11.65
CA LEU A 387 -8.77 10.74 -12.09
C LEU A 387 -9.23 9.44 -11.43
N TYR A 388 -10.38 9.46 -10.77
CA TYR A 388 -11.07 8.25 -10.32
C TYR A 388 -12.29 7.99 -11.20
N THR A 389 -12.32 6.81 -11.83
CA THR A 389 -13.47 6.30 -12.59
C THR A 389 -13.54 4.77 -12.48
N PRO A 390 -14.72 4.19 -12.15
CA PRO A 390 -14.89 2.73 -12.09
C PRO A 390 -14.55 2.03 -13.40
N ASN A 391 -14.81 2.69 -14.52
CA ASN A 391 -14.50 2.20 -15.84
C ASN A 391 -14.11 3.39 -16.74
N ILE A 392 -12.89 3.33 -17.27
CA ILE A 392 -12.33 4.40 -18.12
C ILE A 392 -13.03 4.48 -19.48
N ASP A 393 -13.64 3.39 -19.94
CA ASP A 393 -14.34 3.34 -21.24
C ASP A 393 -15.65 4.12 -21.26
N TYR A 394 -16.15 4.56 -20.09
CA TYR A 394 -17.25 5.52 -20.01
C TYR A 394 -16.85 6.95 -20.35
N LEU A 395 -15.55 7.23 -20.35
CA LEU A 395 -15.05 8.51 -20.83
C LEU A 395 -15.00 8.46 -22.35
N PHE A 396 -15.57 9.49 -22.95
CA PHE A 396 -15.58 9.69 -24.39
C PHE A 396 -14.25 10.23 -24.88
N GLN A 397 -13.56 11.02 -24.04
CA GLN A 397 -12.23 11.58 -24.29
C GLN A 397 -11.48 11.73 -22.97
N TYR A 398 -10.16 11.63 -23.02
CA TYR A 398 -9.26 11.88 -21.91
C TYR A 398 -7.83 12.14 -22.46
N PRO A 399 -6.96 12.84 -21.71
CA PRO A 399 -5.58 13.10 -22.09
C PRO A 399 -4.83 11.85 -22.51
N LYS A 400 -3.96 11.97 -23.53
CA LYS A 400 -3.18 10.83 -24.03
C LYS A 400 -2.24 10.29 -22.97
N ASP A 401 -1.77 11.14 -22.05
CA ASP A 401 -0.87 10.76 -20.98
C ASP A 401 -1.55 10.43 -19.66
N ILE A 402 -2.45 9.45 -19.71
CA ILE A 402 -3.14 8.87 -18.55
C ILE A 402 -2.54 7.51 -18.17
N HIS A 403 -2.45 7.20 -16.88
CA HIS A 403 -1.78 6.00 -16.35
C HIS A 403 -2.53 5.46 -15.15
N LYS A 404 -2.92 4.18 -15.14
CA LYS A 404 -3.54 3.57 -13.96
C LYS A 404 -2.51 3.40 -12.84
N ILE A 405 -2.79 4.00 -11.69
CA ILE A 405 -1.92 3.92 -10.51
C ILE A 405 -2.47 2.97 -9.44
N GLU A 406 -3.79 2.84 -9.35
CA GLU A 406 -4.47 1.97 -8.39
C GLU A 406 -5.84 1.51 -8.95
N ILE A 407 -6.58 0.68 -8.22
CA ILE A 407 -7.94 0.27 -8.61
C ILE A 407 -8.78 1.53 -8.89
N ASN A 408 -9.28 1.63 -10.13
CA ASN A 408 -10.12 2.71 -10.64
C ASN A 408 -9.53 4.13 -10.53
N THR A 409 -8.22 4.24 -10.25
CA THR A 409 -7.52 5.52 -10.06
C THR A 409 -6.39 5.65 -11.07
N TYR A 410 -6.35 6.78 -11.75
CA TYR A 410 -5.42 7.10 -12.82
C TYR A 410 -4.68 8.40 -12.50
N SER A 411 -3.39 8.47 -12.77
CA SER A 411 -2.62 9.71 -12.85
C SER A 411 -2.64 10.18 -14.29
N LEU A 412 -2.79 11.48 -14.55
CA LEU A 412 -2.71 12.02 -15.89
C LEU A 412 -1.91 13.32 -15.92
N GLU A 413 -1.15 13.50 -17.00
CA GLU A 413 -0.54 14.78 -17.35
C GLU A 413 -1.33 15.36 -18.52
N SER A 414 -1.87 16.55 -18.31
CA SER A 414 -2.69 17.26 -19.27
C SER A 414 -1.92 18.41 -19.93
N PHE A 415 -2.11 18.56 -21.24
CA PHE A 415 -1.53 19.62 -22.05
C PHE A 415 -2.60 20.64 -22.48
N GLU A 416 -2.17 21.78 -23.04
CA GLU A 416 -3.10 22.78 -23.56
C GLU A 416 -3.99 22.17 -24.65
N ASP A 417 -5.30 22.41 -24.54
CA ASP A 417 -6.36 21.98 -25.46
C ASP A 417 -6.80 20.51 -25.37
N GLU A 418 -6.24 19.74 -24.42
CA GLU A 418 -6.79 18.43 -24.07
C GLU A 418 -8.05 18.54 -23.20
N ILE A 419 -8.88 17.49 -23.22
CA ILE A 419 -10.12 17.42 -22.46
C ILE A 419 -10.31 16.07 -21.78
N ILE A 420 -11.08 16.05 -20.69
CA ILE A 420 -11.72 14.83 -20.16
C ILE A 420 -13.22 14.99 -20.39
N GLN A 421 -13.83 14.01 -21.05
CA GLN A 421 -15.22 14.07 -21.43
C GLN A 421 -15.94 12.77 -21.07
N SER A 422 -17.13 12.89 -20.48
CA SER A 422 -18.11 11.84 -20.26
C SER A 422 -19.45 12.26 -20.87
N LYS A 423 -20.50 11.45 -20.69
CA LYS A 423 -21.84 11.76 -21.18
C LYS A 423 -22.36 13.13 -20.71
N ASN A 424 -22.16 13.46 -19.43
CA ASN A 424 -22.75 14.66 -18.81
C ASN A 424 -21.71 15.71 -18.36
N LYS A 425 -20.40 15.45 -18.50
CA LYS A 425 -19.35 16.34 -17.98
C LYS A 425 -18.19 16.46 -18.97
N THR A 426 -17.73 17.69 -19.19
CA THR A 426 -16.51 18.01 -19.96
C THR A 426 -15.60 18.88 -19.09
N ILE A 427 -14.31 18.54 -19.03
CA ILE A 427 -13.26 19.35 -18.41
C ILE A 427 -12.22 19.70 -19.47
N PHE A 428 -11.86 20.97 -19.58
CA PHE A 428 -10.86 21.50 -20.50
C PHE A 428 -9.56 21.83 -19.76
N PHE A 429 -8.42 21.54 -20.37
CA PHE A 429 -7.10 21.95 -19.88
C PHE A 429 -6.54 23.11 -20.71
N VAL A 430 -6.51 24.32 -20.16
CA VAL A 430 -6.19 25.56 -20.90
C VAL A 430 -5.41 26.57 -20.06
N ASN A 431 -4.44 27.25 -20.68
CA ASN A 431 -3.62 28.28 -20.02
C ASN A 431 -4.34 29.64 -19.87
N GLN A 432 -5.29 29.93 -20.76
CA GLN A 432 -6.10 31.15 -20.73
C GLN A 432 -7.57 30.77 -20.87
N LYS A 433 -8.47 31.51 -20.21
CA LYS A 433 -9.92 31.43 -20.45
C LYS A 433 -10.23 31.94 -21.87
N LYS A 434 -9.93 31.15 -22.89
CA LYS A 434 -10.47 31.35 -24.24
C LYS A 434 -11.97 31.12 -24.13
N ASN A 435 -12.77 32.06 -24.64
CA ASN A 435 -14.22 31.92 -24.66
C ASN A 435 -14.58 30.78 -25.63
N ARG A 436 -14.73 29.56 -25.09
CA ARG A 436 -15.00 28.33 -25.85
C ARG A 436 -16.48 27.99 -25.75
N ASP A 437 -17.25 28.87 -26.37
CA ASP A 437 -18.68 28.68 -26.53
C ASP A 437 -19.03 27.59 -27.55
N LEU A 438 -18.04 26.91 -28.16
CA LEU A 438 -18.24 25.93 -29.22
C LEU A 438 -17.12 24.87 -29.28
N TYR A 439 -17.49 23.59 -29.37
CA TYR A 439 -16.55 22.46 -29.60
C TYR A 439 -17.24 21.22 -30.21
N PHE A 440 -16.47 20.30 -30.78
CA PHE A 440 -16.97 19.00 -31.24
C PHE A 440 -17.12 18.03 -30.07
N PHE A 441 -18.21 17.25 -30.06
CA PHE A 441 -18.48 16.23 -29.06
C PHE A 441 -18.70 14.89 -29.76
N ALA A 442 -17.85 13.91 -29.44
CA ALA A 442 -17.92 12.55 -29.99
C ALA A 442 -17.28 11.55 -29.02
N LYS A 443 -17.71 10.29 -29.11
CA LYS A 443 -17.03 9.16 -28.47
C LYS A 443 -15.81 8.79 -29.30
N GLU A 444 -14.68 9.40 -29.00
CA GLU A 444 -13.41 9.12 -29.66
C GLU A 444 -12.81 7.82 -29.11
N ARG A 445 -12.23 7.00 -29.98
CA ARG A 445 -11.50 5.80 -29.57
C ARG A 445 -10.00 6.12 -29.48
N ASN A 446 -9.51 6.26 -28.25
CA ASN A 446 -8.10 6.57 -27.98
C ASN A 446 -7.14 5.39 -28.22
N ASP A 447 -7.67 4.18 -28.40
CA ASP A 447 -6.93 2.93 -28.56
C ASP A 447 -6.72 2.52 -30.03
N VAL A 448 -7.11 3.39 -30.98
CA VAL A 448 -7.03 3.13 -32.41
C VAL A 448 -6.77 4.43 -33.18
N ILE A 449 -5.95 4.32 -34.23
CA ILE A 449 -5.72 5.40 -35.20
C ILE A 449 -6.16 4.91 -36.57
N TYR A 450 -6.74 5.78 -37.38
CA TYR A 450 -6.93 5.51 -38.80
C TYR A 450 -5.92 6.30 -39.61
N ARG A 451 -5.16 5.61 -40.46
CA ARG A 451 -4.13 6.19 -41.31
C ARG A 451 -4.53 6.05 -42.78
N TYR A 452 -4.44 7.15 -43.51
CA TYR A 452 -4.65 7.17 -44.96
C TYR A 452 -3.51 7.97 -45.61
N GLY A 453 -2.57 7.26 -46.24
CA GLY A 453 -1.32 7.87 -46.69
C GLY A 453 -0.52 8.40 -45.50
N ASP A 454 -0.14 9.67 -45.55
CA ASP A 454 0.62 10.35 -44.47
C ASP A 454 -0.29 11.06 -43.44
N GLU A 455 -1.62 10.98 -43.60
CA GLU A 455 -2.58 11.64 -42.71
C GLU A 455 -3.20 10.67 -41.70
N GLU A 456 -3.36 11.14 -40.46
CA GLU A 456 -4.07 10.46 -39.38
C GLU A 456 -5.42 11.12 -39.10
N TYR A 457 -6.45 10.30 -38.89
CA TYR A 457 -7.81 10.74 -38.61
C TYR A 457 -8.26 10.24 -37.24
N ILE A 458 -9.07 11.05 -36.55
CA ILE A 458 -9.70 10.67 -35.28
C ILE A 458 -10.77 9.62 -35.57
N VAL A 459 -10.71 8.51 -34.85
CA VAL A 459 -11.69 7.42 -34.98
C VAL A 459 -12.82 7.65 -33.97
N ILE A 460 -14.04 7.79 -34.47
CA ILE A 460 -15.23 7.95 -33.62
C ILE A 460 -16.15 6.72 -33.69
N ASP A 461 -16.72 6.37 -32.53
CA ASP A 461 -17.70 5.29 -32.37
C ASP A 461 -19.10 5.87 -32.19
N GLY A 462 -19.87 5.94 -33.27
CA GLY A 462 -21.26 6.38 -33.27
C GLY A 462 -21.47 7.82 -33.78
N GLU A 463 -21.87 8.72 -32.90
CA GLU A 463 -22.46 10.01 -33.25
C GLU A 463 -21.48 11.18 -33.03
N LEU A 464 -21.57 12.20 -33.88
CA LEU A 464 -20.82 13.45 -33.81
C LEU A 464 -21.77 14.62 -33.57
N TYR A 465 -21.40 15.47 -32.62
CA TYR A 465 -22.16 16.63 -32.24
C TYR A 465 -21.32 17.90 -32.19
N VAL A 466 -22.01 19.03 -32.16
CA VAL A 466 -21.44 20.35 -31.87
C VAL A 466 -22.12 20.88 -30.62
N ASP A 467 -21.33 21.11 -29.56
CA ASP A 467 -21.82 21.72 -28.33
C ASP A 467 -21.61 23.22 -28.38
N ILE A 468 -22.68 23.99 -28.13
CA ILE A 468 -22.65 25.45 -28.03
C ILE A 468 -23.16 25.93 -26.68
N SER A 469 -22.50 26.92 -26.09
CA SER A 469 -22.97 27.62 -24.88
C SER A 469 -24.33 28.28 -25.11
N LYS A 470 -25.26 28.14 -24.15
CA LYS A 470 -26.63 28.70 -24.26
C LYS A 470 -26.66 30.22 -24.47
N ASP A 471 -25.63 30.92 -24.02
CA ASP A 471 -25.54 32.38 -24.11
C ASP A 471 -25.12 32.89 -25.50
N GLN A 472 -24.73 31.99 -26.42
CA GLN A 472 -24.33 32.35 -27.78
C GLN A 472 -25.45 32.30 -28.82
N ASN A 473 -25.43 33.29 -29.71
CA ASN A 473 -26.31 33.35 -30.86
C ASN A 473 -25.85 32.37 -31.95
N ASN A 474 -26.54 31.23 -32.04
CA ASN A 474 -26.31 30.17 -33.01
C ASN A 474 -26.69 30.55 -34.47
N ALA A 475 -27.42 31.65 -34.70
CA ALA A 475 -27.93 32.02 -36.02
C ALA A 475 -26.82 32.35 -37.06
N ASN A 476 -25.62 32.72 -36.58
CA ASN A 476 -24.48 33.08 -37.43
C ASN A 476 -23.45 31.93 -37.59
N ILE A 477 -23.80 30.70 -37.19
CA ILE A 477 -22.87 29.57 -37.18
C ILE A 477 -23.28 28.54 -38.24
N GLY A 478 -22.31 28.16 -39.09
CA GLY A 478 -22.47 27.16 -40.14
C GLY A 478 -21.57 25.95 -39.91
N VAL A 479 -22.02 24.80 -40.42
CA VAL A 479 -21.26 23.54 -40.47
C VAL A 479 -20.89 23.30 -41.93
N ARG A 480 -19.60 23.20 -42.22
CA ARG A 480 -19.07 22.84 -43.53
C ARG A 480 -18.61 21.39 -43.50
N TYR A 481 -19.19 20.57 -44.36
CA TYR A 481 -18.82 19.19 -44.62
C TYR A 481 -18.16 19.14 -46.00
N GLU A 482 -16.88 18.83 -46.05
CA GLU A 482 -16.06 18.93 -47.26
C GLU A 482 -16.20 20.32 -47.91
N SER A 483 -16.88 20.41 -49.06
CA SER A 483 -17.16 21.65 -49.80
C SER A 483 -18.58 22.20 -49.58
N THR A 484 -19.46 21.46 -48.90
CA THR A 484 -20.88 21.82 -48.73
C THR A 484 -21.13 22.47 -47.38
N SER A 485 -21.95 23.52 -47.33
CA SER A 485 -22.23 24.29 -46.11
C SER A 485 -23.70 24.18 -45.69
N PHE A 486 -23.93 24.02 -44.39
CA PHE A 486 -25.24 23.90 -43.75
C PHE A 486 -25.35 24.93 -42.61
N LYS A 487 -26.56 25.38 -42.25
CA LYS A 487 -26.73 26.19 -41.03
C LYS A 487 -26.79 25.26 -39.83
N LEU A 488 -26.17 25.65 -38.71
CA LEU A 488 -26.23 24.84 -37.50
C LEU A 488 -27.66 24.68 -36.96
N SER A 489 -28.52 25.69 -37.19
CA SER A 489 -29.93 25.67 -36.84
C SER A 489 -30.76 24.60 -37.57
N ASP A 490 -30.23 24.02 -38.66
CA ASP A 490 -30.96 23.02 -39.45
C ASP A 490 -30.85 21.62 -38.83
N PHE A 491 -29.99 21.44 -37.83
CA PHE A 491 -29.79 20.18 -37.11
C PHE A 491 -30.62 20.10 -35.83
N GLU A 492 -31.09 18.89 -35.51
CA GLU A 492 -31.73 18.61 -34.22
C GLU A 492 -30.75 18.83 -33.07
N TYR A 493 -31.23 19.39 -31.96
CA TYR A 493 -30.41 19.59 -30.77
C TYR A 493 -31.12 19.15 -29.48
N GLU A 494 -30.32 18.78 -28.50
CA GLU A 494 -30.75 18.55 -27.12
C GLU A 494 -30.11 19.58 -26.16
N GLU A 495 -30.77 19.86 -25.04
CA GLU A 495 -30.21 20.72 -24.00
C GLU A 495 -29.52 19.88 -22.93
N ILE A 496 -28.22 20.08 -22.76
CA ILE A 496 -27.41 19.37 -21.76
C ILE A 496 -26.69 20.41 -20.92
N ASN A 497 -26.98 20.42 -19.62
CA ASN A 497 -26.47 21.42 -18.68
C ASN A 497 -26.69 22.86 -19.19
N ASN A 498 -25.60 23.58 -19.44
CA ASN A 498 -25.60 24.96 -19.94
C ASN A 498 -25.33 25.08 -21.45
N ASN A 499 -25.40 23.96 -22.19
CA ASN A 499 -25.11 23.90 -23.63
C ASN A 499 -26.31 23.39 -24.45
N LYS A 500 -26.32 23.73 -25.74
CA LYS A 500 -27.14 23.11 -26.79
C LYS A 500 -26.24 22.19 -27.62
N ARG A 501 -26.60 20.91 -27.71
CA ARG A 501 -25.85 19.87 -28.42
C ARG A 501 -26.53 19.55 -29.74
N TYR A 502 -25.96 19.98 -30.86
CA TYR A 502 -26.51 19.76 -32.21
C TYR A 502 -25.96 18.47 -32.81
N LYS A 503 -26.85 17.59 -33.28
CA LYS A 503 -26.48 16.32 -33.90
C LYS A 503 -26.16 16.50 -35.38
N ILE A 504 -24.87 16.44 -35.74
CA ILE A 504 -24.41 16.62 -37.13
C ILE A 504 -24.06 15.30 -37.82
N SER A 505 -24.18 14.17 -37.13
CA SER A 505 -23.85 12.86 -37.66
C SER A 505 -24.69 12.41 -38.86
N THR A 506 -25.80 13.08 -39.16
CA THR A 506 -26.64 12.82 -40.34
C THR A 506 -25.86 13.04 -41.64
N LEU A 507 -24.78 13.82 -41.59
CA LEU A 507 -23.85 14.03 -42.70
C LEU A 507 -22.77 12.94 -42.81
N LEU A 508 -22.68 12.02 -41.84
CA LEU A 508 -21.56 11.08 -41.73
C LEU A 508 -21.80 9.75 -42.44
N ASN A 509 -20.88 9.39 -43.34
CA ASN A 509 -20.79 8.05 -43.92
C ASN A 509 -19.92 7.11 -43.06
N VAL A 510 -20.32 5.85 -42.92
CA VAL A 510 -19.60 4.85 -42.11
C VAL A 510 -18.43 4.25 -42.88
N GLY A 511 -17.23 4.36 -42.30
CA GLY A 511 -15.98 3.84 -42.86
C GLY A 511 -15.38 4.69 -43.98
N GLU A 512 -15.75 5.98 -44.06
CA GLU A 512 -15.22 6.95 -45.02
C GLU A 512 -14.54 8.11 -44.27
N LYS A 513 -13.41 8.58 -44.80
CA LYS A 513 -12.67 9.73 -44.29
C LYS A 513 -13.44 11.02 -44.57
N GLN A 514 -13.55 11.88 -43.58
CA GLN A 514 -14.44 13.04 -43.63
C GLN A 514 -13.85 14.24 -42.89
N HIS A 515 -13.95 15.42 -43.51
CA HIS A 515 -13.54 16.70 -42.94
C HIS A 515 -14.74 17.58 -42.59
N PHE A 516 -14.73 18.10 -41.36
CA PHE A 516 -15.69 19.10 -40.89
C PHE A 516 -14.98 20.37 -40.46
N SER A 517 -15.60 21.51 -40.78
CA SER A 517 -15.25 22.80 -40.19
C SER A 517 -16.50 23.56 -39.76
N ILE A 518 -16.42 24.20 -38.61
CA ILE A 518 -17.43 25.13 -38.11
C ILE A 518 -16.95 26.52 -38.41
N PHE A 519 -17.81 27.35 -39.01
CA PHE A 519 -17.43 28.70 -39.43
C PHE A 519 -18.53 29.72 -39.10
N LYS A 520 -18.17 31.00 -39.07
CA LYS A 520 -19.13 32.12 -38.94
C LYS A 520 -19.54 32.64 -40.31
N TYR A 521 -20.83 32.90 -40.53
CA TYR A 521 -21.31 33.40 -41.83
C TYR A 521 -20.83 34.82 -42.13
N ASN A 522 -20.66 35.68 -41.13
CA ASN A 522 -20.30 37.08 -41.32
C ASN A 522 -18.91 37.29 -41.97
N ASP A 523 -17.91 36.52 -41.57
CA ASP A 523 -16.50 36.69 -41.96
C ASP A 523 -15.89 35.41 -42.56
N ASN A 524 -16.67 34.33 -42.66
CA ASN A 524 -16.23 33.01 -43.09
C ASN A 524 -15.07 32.44 -42.24
N ALA A 525 -14.86 32.96 -41.03
CA ALA A 525 -13.79 32.51 -40.16
C ALA A 525 -14.09 31.11 -39.62
N ILE A 526 -13.12 30.20 -39.76
CA ILE A 526 -13.18 28.85 -39.19
C ILE A 526 -12.98 28.97 -37.68
N ILE A 527 -13.97 28.51 -36.92
CA ILE A 527 -13.97 28.44 -35.46
C ILE A 527 -13.30 27.14 -34.98
N ALA A 528 -13.63 26.02 -35.62
CA ALA A 528 -13.12 24.70 -35.30
C ALA A 528 -13.09 23.82 -36.55
N SER A 529 -12.18 22.86 -36.61
CA SER A 529 -12.13 21.87 -37.71
C SER A 529 -11.65 20.53 -37.20
N ILE A 530 -12.13 19.44 -37.80
CA ILE A 530 -11.78 18.08 -37.40
C ILE A 530 -11.74 17.13 -38.61
N ASN A 531 -10.73 16.26 -38.63
CA ASN A 531 -10.59 15.16 -39.57
C ASN A 531 -10.96 13.86 -38.85
N ILE A 532 -12.00 13.18 -39.32
CA ILE A 532 -12.53 11.99 -38.65
C ILE A 532 -12.81 10.83 -39.61
N ILE A 533 -12.90 9.65 -39.04
CA ILE A 533 -13.58 8.49 -39.62
C ILE A 533 -14.60 7.94 -38.63
N LYS A 534 -15.82 7.68 -39.11
CA LYS A 534 -16.90 7.14 -38.28
C LYS A 534 -17.03 5.63 -38.47
N PHE A 535 -17.08 4.91 -37.36
CA PHE A 535 -17.65 3.55 -37.30
C PHE A 535 -18.79 3.49 -36.28
N ASN A 536 -19.50 2.36 -36.26
CA ASN A 536 -20.52 2.08 -35.26
C ASN A 536 -20.21 0.74 -34.59
N ASN A 537 -20.29 0.71 -33.26
CA ASN A 537 -20.03 -0.46 -32.41
C ASN A 537 -18.62 -0.99 -32.58
N ILE A 538 -17.61 -0.12 -32.45
CA ILE A 538 -16.21 -0.53 -32.49
C ILE A 538 -15.92 -1.47 -31.32
N ASN A 539 -15.38 -2.65 -31.63
CA ASN A 539 -14.93 -3.62 -30.65
C ASN A 539 -13.59 -4.21 -31.09
N ILE A 540 -12.61 -4.14 -30.19
CA ILE A 540 -11.23 -4.52 -30.40
C ILE A 540 -10.88 -5.57 -29.36
N ILE A 541 -10.60 -6.79 -29.81
CA ILE A 541 -10.32 -7.93 -28.93
C ILE A 541 -8.94 -8.49 -29.28
N PHE A 542 -8.06 -8.47 -28.30
CA PHE A 542 -6.82 -9.23 -28.29
C PHE A 542 -7.08 -10.62 -27.70
N ASP A 543 -6.40 -11.65 -28.20
CA ASP A 543 -6.54 -13.01 -27.67
C ASP A 543 -5.89 -13.21 -26.28
N LYS A 544 -5.08 -12.24 -25.84
CA LYS A 544 -4.53 -12.15 -24.48
C LYS A 544 -4.62 -10.72 -23.96
N ASP A 545 -4.76 -10.58 -22.64
CA ASP A 545 -4.75 -9.26 -21.98
C ASP A 545 -3.38 -8.58 -22.03
N LEU A 546 -2.29 -9.36 -21.96
CA LEU A 546 -0.91 -8.87 -21.98
C LEU A 546 0.00 -9.93 -22.63
N TYR A 547 0.92 -9.49 -23.50
CA TYR A 547 1.92 -10.33 -24.15
C TYR A 547 3.31 -10.12 -23.54
N TYR A 548 4.01 -11.22 -23.25
CA TYR A 548 5.35 -11.24 -22.65
C TYR A 548 6.01 -12.61 -22.85
N GLY A 549 7.15 -12.67 -23.54
CA GLY A 549 7.86 -13.93 -23.81
C GLY A 549 8.73 -13.89 -25.06
N ASN A 550 9.39 -15.00 -25.38
CA ASN A 550 10.14 -15.16 -26.63
C ASN A 550 9.21 -15.58 -27.77
N ASN A 551 9.29 -14.92 -28.92
CA ASN A 551 8.59 -15.32 -30.16
C ASN A 551 7.08 -15.56 -29.98
N GLU A 552 6.45 -14.87 -29.02
CA GLU A 552 5.00 -14.92 -28.91
C GLU A 552 4.38 -14.21 -30.12
N THR A 553 3.31 -14.81 -30.65
CA THR A 553 2.43 -14.13 -31.61
C THR A 553 1.08 -13.93 -30.95
N GLY A 554 0.40 -12.85 -31.34
CA GLY A 554 -0.93 -12.52 -30.89
C GLY A 554 -1.91 -12.45 -32.05
N ILE A 555 -3.18 -12.47 -31.70
CA ILE A 555 -4.29 -12.29 -32.63
C ILE A 555 -5.11 -11.11 -32.13
N VAL A 556 -5.40 -10.17 -33.04
CA VAL A 556 -6.34 -9.09 -32.80
C VAL A 556 -7.53 -9.20 -33.74
N ILE A 557 -8.72 -8.92 -33.22
CA ILE A 557 -9.97 -8.83 -33.97
C ILE A 557 -10.47 -7.40 -33.84
N PHE A 558 -10.58 -6.71 -34.97
CA PHE A 558 -11.26 -5.42 -35.09
C PHE A 558 -12.61 -5.65 -35.73
N SER A 559 -13.68 -5.34 -34.98
CA SER A 559 -15.05 -5.53 -35.42
C SER A 559 -15.87 -4.24 -35.27
N THR A 560 -16.73 -3.99 -36.23
CA THR A 560 -17.71 -2.90 -36.29
C THR A 560 -18.97 -3.44 -36.94
N ASN A 561 -20.02 -2.63 -37.07
CA ASN A 561 -21.20 -3.03 -37.85
C ASN A 561 -20.91 -3.31 -39.34
N LYS A 562 -19.79 -2.81 -39.91
CA LYS A 562 -19.44 -2.94 -41.34
C LYS A 562 -18.24 -3.86 -41.60
N TYR A 563 -17.28 -3.91 -40.68
CA TYR A 563 -16.01 -4.61 -40.85
C TYR A 563 -15.80 -5.63 -39.73
N ASN A 564 -15.21 -6.78 -40.06
CA ASN A 564 -14.75 -7.77 -39.09
C ASN A 564 -13.44 -8.37 -39.59
N ILE A 565 -12.33 -7.84 -39.08
CA ILE A 565 -10.97 -8.12 -39.58
C ILE A 565 -10.18 -8.79 -38.46
N LYS A 566 -9.50 -9.88 -38.82
CA LYS A 566 -8.64 -10.64 -37.92
C LYS A 566 -7.21 -10.58 -38.45
N GLN A 567 -6.26 -10.20 -37.60
CA GLN A 567 -4.84 -10.10 -37.96
C GLN A 567 -3.98 -10.79 -36.91
N GLN A 568 -2.95 -11.50 -37.39
CA GLN A 568 -1.89 -12.03 -36.53
C GLN A 568 -0.72 -11.04 -36.52
N PHE A 569 -0.07 -10.88 -35.36
CA PHE A 569 1.07 -9.98 -35.17
C PHE A 569 2.15 -10.60 -34.30
N SER A 570 3.37 -10.06 -34.37
CA SER A 570 4.49 -10.40 -33.49
C SER A 570 4.56 -9.42 -32.32
N ILE A 571 4.95 -9.88 -31.14
CA ILE A 571 5.21 -8.98 -29.99
C ILE A 571 6.42 -8.04 -30.21
N GLU A 572 7.18 -8.23 -31.28
CA GLU A 572 8.23 -7.29 -31.68
C GLU A 572 7.65 -6.07 -32.42
N ASP A 573 6.44 -6.20 -32.97
CA ASP A 573 5.73 -5.12 -33.66
C ASP A 573 5.27 -4.07 -32.64
N LYS A 574 5.52 -2.80 -32.94
CA LYS A 574 5.03 -1.67 -32.12
C LYS A 574 3.59 -1.28 -32.46
N GLU A 575 3.20 -1.52 -33.70
CA GLU A 575 1.92 -1.15 -34.28
C GLU A 575 1.41 -2.33 -35.11
N ILE A 576 0.09 -2.54 -35.11
CA ILE A 576 -0.60 -3.51 -35.94
C ILE A 576 -1.45 -2.73 -36.93
N SER A 577 -1.10 -2.83 -38.22
CA SER A 577 -1.89 -2.26 -39.30
C SER A 577 -2.89 -3.28 -39.85
N LEU A 578 -4.16 -2.90 -39.87
CA LEU A 578 -5.30 -3.65 -40.40
C LEU A 578 -5.82 -2.92 -41.64
N SER A 579 -5.60 -3.48 -42.84
CA SER A 579 -6.11 -2.87 -44.07
C SER A 579 -7.65 -2.96 -44.14
N LEU A 580 -8.31 -1.84 -44.49
CA LEU A 580 -9.74 -1.76 -44.78
C LEU A 580 -10.05 -1.91 -46.28
N ASP A 581 -9.06 -2.31 -47.08
CA ASP A 581 -9.17 -2.37 -48.53
C ASP A 581 -10.16 -3.44 -48.97
N ASN A 582 -10.94 -3.11 -49.99
CA ASN A 582 -11.72 -4.08 -50.76
C ASN A 582 -11.08 -4.23 -52.15
N GLU A 583 -11.43 -5.28 -52.92
CA GLU A 583 -10.79 -5.70 -54.19
C GLU A 583 -10.59 -4.62 -55.28
N ARG A 584 -11.06 -3.38 -55.11
CA ARG A 584 -11.01 -2.31 -56.12
C ARG A 584 -10.57 -0.93 -55.62
N GLN A 585 -10.37 -0.70 -54.32
CA GLN A 585 -10.03 0.64 -53.81
C GLN A 585 -9.29 0.58 -52.47
N TYR A 586 -8.24 1.42 -52.34
CA TYR A 586 -7.53 1.63 -51.09
C TYR A 586 -8.37 2.49 -50.15
N ASN A 587 -8.73 1.95 -48.98
CA ASN A 587 -9.59 2.56 -47.98
C ASN A 587 -8.84 2.85 -46.67
N GLY A 588 -7.50 2.88 -46.70
CA GLY A 588 -6.67 3.15 -45.52
C GLY A 588 -6.52 1.97 -44.57
N GLU A 589 -5.82 2.20 -43.47
CA GLU A 589 -5.52 1.18 -42.46
C GLU A 589 -5.95 1.63 -41.05
N ILE A 590 -6.41 0.65 -40.26
CA ILE A 590 -6.62 0.77 -38.83
C ILE A 590 -5.33 0.37 -38.12
N VAL A 591 -4.78 1.28 -37.32
CA VAL A 591 -3.54 1.08 -36.58
C VAL A 591 -3.87 0.87 -35.11
N LEU A 592 -3.44 -0.26 -34.56
CA LEU A 592 -3.64 -0.66 -33.17
C LEU A 592 -2.30 -0.83 -32.44
N PHE A 593 -2.31 -0.64 -31.13
CA PHE A 593 -1.15 -0.83 -30.28
C PHE A 593 -1.33 -2.10 -29.43
N PRO A 594 -0.55 -3.16 -29.66
CA PRO A 594 -0.69 -4.40 -28.90
C PRO A 594 -0.32 -4.24 -27.42
N PRO A 595 -1.01 -4.93 -26.50
CA PRO A 595 -0.74 -4.83 -25.08
C PRO A 595 0.51 -5.62 -24.67
N ILE A 596 1.68 -5.04 -24.84
CA ILE A 596 2.97 -5.71 -24.64
C ILE A 596 3.68 -5.18 -23.40
N LEU A 597 4.23 -6.08 -22.58
CA LEU A 597 5.15 -5.71 -21.50
C LEU A 597 6.59 -5.66 -22.01
N ARG A 598 7.21 -4.47 -21.95
CA ARG A 598 8.63 -4.28 -22.23
C ARG A 598 9.33 -3.67 -21.02
N TRP A 599 10.61 -3.99 -20.88
CA TRP A 599 11.46 -3.43 -19.83
C TRP A 599 12.88 -3.15 -20.34
N LYS A 600 13.54 -2.18 -19.71
CA LYS A 600 14.97 -1.90 -19.92
C LYS A 600 15.61 -1.41 -18.63
N ILE A 601 16.91 -1.57 -18.50
CA ILE A 601 17.70 -0.99 -17.40
C ILE A 601 18.59 0.08 -17.98
N ASP A 602 18.48 1.30 -17.46
CA ASP A 602 19.17 2.49 -17.95
C ASP A 602 18.91 2.70 -19.46
N ASP A 603 19.92 3.14 -20.22
CA ASP A 603 19.82 3.38 -21.66
C ASP A 603 20.13 2.13 -22.51
N LYS A 604 19.94 0.93 -21.96
CA LYS A 604 20.12 -0.35 -22.67
C LYS A 604 18.90 -0.67 -23.55
N LYS A 605 19.02 -1.74 -24.36
CA LYS A 605 17.94 -2.24 -25.23
C LYS A 605 16.69 -2.62 -24.42
N TRP A 606 15.50 -2.41 -25.00
CA TRP A 606 14.22 -2.95 -24.53
C TRP A 606 14.12 -4.47 -24.72
N TYR A 607 13.54 -5.15 -23.74
CA TYR A 607 13.26 -6.59 -23.75
C TYR A 607 11.76 -6.82 -23.57
N CYS A 608 11.19 -7.75 -24.33
CA CYS A 608 9.80 -8.21 -24.18
C CYS A 608 9.70 -9.55 -23.43
N GLN A 609 10.78 -9.97 -22.74
CA GLN A 609 10.92 -11.32 -22.18
C GLN A 609 11.90 -11.35 -21.01
N GLU A 610 11.92 -12.47 -20.29
CA GLU A 610 12.88 -12.70 -19.21
C GLU A 610 14.31 -12.82 -19.75
N LYS A 611 15.27 -12.17 -19.07
CA LYS A 611 16.69 -12.35 -19.33
C LYS A 611 17.26 -13.56 -18.58
N LEU A 612 17.28 -14.71 -19.24
CA LEU A 612 17.68 -16.00 -18.65
C LEU A 612 19.13 -16.06 -18.13
N ASN A 613 20.07 -15.34 -18.77
CA ASN A 613 21.46 -15.35 -18.32
C ASN A 613 21.68 -14.51 -17.04
N GLY A 614 20.65 -13.80 -16.56
CA GLY A 614 20.74 -12.90 -15.42
C GLY A 614 21.65 -11.69 -15.65
N ILE A 615 21.85 -10.93 -14.58
CA ILE A 615 22.64 -9.69 -14.56
C ILE A 615 23.60 -9.72 -13.38
N TRP A 616 24.84 -9.31 -13.60
CA TRP A 616 25.81 -9.13 -12.54
C TRP A 616 25.50 -7.86 -11.75
N TYR A 617 25.41 -7.93 -10.41
CA TYR A 617 24.99 -6.76 -9.62
C TYR A 617 25.88 -5.53 -9.79
N LYS A 618 27.18 -5.69 -10.13
CA LYS A 618 28.08 -4.55 -10.36
C LYS A 618 27.85 -3.86 -11.71
N ASP A 619 27.10 -4.48 -12.63
CA ASP A 619 26.65 -3.85 -13.87
C ASP A 619 25.42 -2.97 -13.66
N ILE A 620 24.89 -2.94 -12.44
CA ILE A 620 23.82 -2.05 -11.94
C ILE A 620 24.50 -1.09 -10.98
N THR A 621 24.39 0.21 -11.20
CA THR A 621 24.95 1.22 -10.29
C THR A 621 23.93 1.59 -9.21
N ASN A 622 24.33 2.33 -8.18
CA ASN A 622 23.39 2.80 -7.16
C ASN A 622 22.30 3.73 -7.73
N SER A 623 22.55 4.35 -8.89
CA SER A 623 21.61 5.22 -9.60
C SER A 623 20.86 4.53 -10.74
N SER A 624 21.06 3.23 -10.96
CA SER A 624 20.43 2.54 -12.08
C SER A 624 18.90 2.50 -11.93
N ILE A 625 18.22 2.78 -13.04
CA ILE A 625 16.76 2.80 -13.16
C ILE A 625 16.32 1.67 -14.07
N ILE A 626 15.24 0.99 -13.69
CA ILE A 626 14.53 0.09 -14.61
C ILE A 626 13.24 0.77 -15.06
N SER A 627 13.06 0.82 -16.38
CA SER A 627 11.90 1.43 -17.05
C SER A 627 11.02 0.34 -17.64
N PHE A 628 9.71 0.55 -17.59
CA PHE A 628 8.72 -0.33 -18.21
C PHE A 628 7.87 0.40 -19.26
N GLU A 629 7.47 -0.32 -20.30
CA GLU A 629 6.46 0.08 -21.28
C GLU A 629 5.39 -1.02 -21.27
N PHE A 630 4.14 -0.66 -21.01
CA PHE A 630 3.00 -1.57 -20.95
C PHE A 630 1.70 -0.77 -21.08
N PRO A 631 0.53 -1.42 -21.26
CA PRO A 631 -0.74 -0.72 -21.42
C PRO A 631 -1.04 0.23 -20.26
N LYS A 632 -1.31 1.49 -20.62
CA LYS A 632 -1.65 2.58 -19.68
C LYS A 632 -2.86 2.29 -18.78
N SER A 633 -3.73 1.37 -19.21
CA SER A 633 -4.90 0.89 -18.47
C SER A 633 -4.58 -0.10 -17.34
N MET A 634 -3.34 -0.57 -17.22
CA MET A 634 -2.93 -1.56 -16.22
C MET A 634 -2.14 -0.94 -15.07
N SER A 635 -2.21 -1.54 -13.88
CA SER A 635 -1.37 -1.14 -12.75
C SER A 635 -0.05 -1.93 -12.72
N CYS A 636 1.04 -1.29 -12.27
CA CYS A 636 2.36 -1.91 -12.19
C CYS A 636 3.04 -1.66 -10.84
N SER A 637 3.58 -2.72 -10.25
CA SER A 637 4.53 -2.65 -9.14
C SER A 637 5.71 -3.58 -9.37
N LEU A 638 6.86 -3.26 -8.79
CA LEU A 638 8.10 -3.99 -8.97
C LEU A 638 8.62 -4.47 -7.62
N LYS A 639 9.03 -5.72 -7.53
CA LYS A 639 9.56 -6.28 -6.28
C LYS A 639 10.62 -7.34 -6.52
N PHE A 640 11.38 -7.61 -5.48
CA PHE A 640 12.22 -8.79 -5.40
C PHE A 640 11.43 -10.00 -4.89
N ASN A 641 11.95 -11.20 -5.16
CA ASN A 641 11.41 -12.46 -4.59
C ASN A 641 11.42 -12.51 -3.05
N THR A 642 12.08 -11.56 -2.39
CA THR A 642 12.07 -11.36 -0.94
C THR A 642 10.80 -10.69 -0.41
N GLY A 643 9.98 -10.11 -1.30
CA GLY A 643 8.82 -9.30 -0.96
C GLY A 643 9.13 -7.81 -0.87
N ASP A 644 10.41 -7.41 -0.97
CA ASP A 644 10.82 -6.00 -0.93
C ASP A 644 10.38 -5.27 -2.21
N GLU A 645 9.51 -4.27 -2.07
CA GLU A 645 9.06 -3.42 -3.18
C GLU A 645 10.14 -2.40 -3.57
N ILE A 646 10.21 -2.11 -4.87
CA ILE A 646 11.12 -1.11 -5.42
C ILE A 646 10.36 0.20 -5.59
N GLU A 647 10.93 1.28 -5.08
CA GLU A 647 10.32 2.60 -5.14
C GLU A 647 10.26 3.12 -6.59
N LYS A 648 9.13 3.73 -6.95
CA LYS A 648 9.00 4.48 -8.21
C LYS A 648 9.88 5.73 -8.16
N SER A 649 10.39 6.14 -9.33
CA SER A 649 11.03 7.44 -9.52
C SER A 649 9.98 8.52 -9.82
N ASN A 650 10.42 9.77 -10.05
CA ASN A 650 9.54 10.87 -10.40
C ASN A 650 8.88 10.73 -11.79
N LYS A 651 9.43 9.87 -12.67
CA LYS A 651 8.83 9.55 -13.96
C LYS A 651 7.96 8.30 -13.84
N ASN A 652 6.77 8.35 -14.43
CA ASN A 652 5.85 7.21 -14.47
C ASN A 652 6.58 5.99 -15.08
N TYR A 653 6.52 4.86 -14.38
CA TYR A 653 7.09 3.55 -14.76
C TYR A 653 8.60 3.36 -14.70
N ASP A 654 9.33 4.32 -14.15
CA ASP A 654 10.74 4.19 -13.80
C ASP A 654 10.88 3.80 -12.32
N TYR A 655 11.69 2.79 -12.00
CA TYR A 655 11.90 2.30 -10.63
C TYR A 655 13.38 2.37 -10.23
N LYS A 656 13.64 2.73 -8.97
CA LYS A 656 14.99 2.92 -8.40
C LYS A 656 15.68 1.59 -8.06
N LEU A 657 15.90 0.75 -9.07
CA LEU A 657 16.49 -0.59 -8.93
C LEU A 657 17.83 -0.59 -8.18
N GLY A 658 18.73 0.33 -8.54
CA GLY A 658 20.06 0.44 -7.94
C GLY A 658 20.02 0.65 -6.43
N GLN A 659 19.31 1.70 -6.00
CA GLN A 659 19.23 2.09 -4.59
C GLN A 659 18.67 0.96 -3.72
N THR A 660 17.59 0.31 -4.15
CA THR A 660 16.99 -0.80 -3.40
C THR A 660 17.94 -2.01 -3.36
N LEU A 661 18.57 -2.38 -4.48
CA LEU A 661 19.49 -3.51 -4.55
C LEU A 661 20.70 -3.35 -3.61
N TYR A 662 21.35 -2.19 -3.63
CA TYR A 662 22.51 -1.93 -2.77
C TYR A 662 22.14 -1.82 -1.28
N THR A 663 20.95 -1.28 -0.99
CA THR A 663 20.39 -1.27 0.38
C THR A 663 20.17 -2.70 0.87
N LEU A 664 19.50 -3.55 0.09
CA LEU A 664 19.27 -4.95 0.46
C LEU A 664 20.57 -5.71 0.70
N LYS A 665 21.58 -5.50 -0.14
CA LYS A 665 22.89 -6.12 0.02
C LYS A 665 23.63 -5.69 1.30
N SER A 666 23.38 -4.48 1.79
CA SER A 666 23.97 -3.99 3.05
C SER A 666 23.39 -4.68 4.29
N ILE A 667 22.22 -5.32 4.17
CA ILE A 667 21.54 -6.00 5.28
C ILE A 667 22.13 -7.41 5.45
N PRO A 668 22.64 -7.77 6.65
CA PRO A 668 23.29 -9.07 6.89
C PRO A 668 22.43 -10.29 6.48
N LYS A 669 21.11 -10.22 6.71
CA LYS A 669 20.12 -11.26 6.32
C LYS A 669 20.18 -11.62 4.83
N TYR A 670 20.47 -10.65 3.97
CA TYR A 670 20.47 -10.81 2.52
C TYR A 670 21.89 -10.84 1.93
N PHE A 671 22.92 -10.55 2.73
CA PHE A 671 24.32 -10.59 2.32
C PHE A 671 24.75 -11.99 1.85
N GLU A 672 24.19 -13.05 2.45
CA GLU A 672 24.51 -14.44 2.11
C GLU A 672 23.76 -14.94 0.86
N LYS A 673 22.76 -14.21 0.35
CA LYS A 673 22.03 -14.64 -0.86
C LYS A 673 22.92 -14.54 -2.09
N SER A 674 22.92 -15.61 -2.89
CA SER A 674 23.65 -15.66 -4.15
C SER A 674 23.00 -14.83 -5.26
N SER A 675 21.69 -14.60 -5.18
CA SER A 675 20.92 -13.84 -6.17
C SER A 675 19.60 -13.28 -5.64
N PHE A 676 19.05 -12.33 -6.40
CA PHE A 676 17.70 -11.80 -6.26
C PHE A 676 16.95 -11.94 -7.58
N THR A 677 15.73 -12.48 -7.56
CA THR A 677 14.86 -12.51 -8.75
C THR A 677 14.02 -11.23 -8.77
N LEU A 678 14.08 -10.52 -9.89
CA LEU A 678 13.28 -9.32 -10.13
C LEU A 678 11.95 -9.72 -10.78
N LEU A 679 10.84 -9.33 -10.14
CA LEU A 679 9.48 -9.68 -10.56
C LEU A 679 8.67 -8.39 -10.74
N VAL A 680 8.04 -8.22 -11.89
CA VAL A 680 7.04 -7.16 -12.10
C VAL A 680 5.65 -7.73 -11.88
N LYS A 681 4.81 -6.99 -11.16
CA LYS A 681 3.41 -7.28 -10.95
C LYS A 681 2.60 -6.36 -11.87
N ILE A 682 1.89 -6.92 -12.84
CA ILE A 682 0.95 -6.18 -13.67
C ILE A 682 -0.47 -6.61 -13.27
N ASN A 683 -1.31 -5.65 -12.85
CA ASN A 683 -2.59 -5.85 -12.20
C ASN A 683 -2.49 -6.79 -10.98
N ASN A 684 -2.60 -8.11 -11.19
CA ASN A 684 -2.46 -9.15 -10.16
C ASN A 684 -1.62 -10.36 -10.58
N GLN A 685 -0.93 -10.31 -11.72
CA GLN A 685 -0.07 -11.38 -12.22
C GLN A 685 1.41 -10.98 -12.12
N PHE A 686 2.27 -11.95 -11.82
CA PHE A 686 3.72 -11.74 -11.71
C PHE A 686 4.43 -12.23 -12.96
N TYR A 687 5.29 -11.39 -13.51
CA TYR A 687 6.14 -11.69 -14.66
C TYR A 687 7.62 -11.61 -14.25
N PRO A 688 8.42 -12.66 -14.50
CA PRO A 688 9.84 -12.65 -14.18
C PRO A 688 10.61 -11.78 -15.18
N ILE A 689 11.46 -10.88 -14.67
CA ILE A 689 12.24 -9.95 -15.48
C ILE A 689 13.65 -10.49 -15.72
N THR A 690 14.38 -10.74 -14.63
CA THR A 690 15.75 -11.27 -14.66
C THR A 690 16.16 -11.70 -13.27
N GLU A 691 17.13 -12.59 -13.19
CA GLU A 691 17.88 -12.85 -11.97
C GLU A 691 19.08 -11.89 -11.86
N ILE A 692 19.30 -11.33 -10.68
CA ILE A 692 20.45 -10.46 -10.37
C ILE A 692 21.37 -11.23 -9.42
N TYR A 693 22.58 -11.52 -9.88
CA TYR A 693 23.56 -12.32 -9.14
C TYR A 693 24.50 -11.45 -8.33
N CYS A 694 24.68 -11.81 -7.06
CA CYS A 694 25.57 -11.11 -6.12
C CYS A 694 26.95 -11.79 -5.98
N ASN A 695 27.03 -13.07 -6.35
CA ASN A 695 28.25 -13.88 -6.28
C ASN A 695 28.69 -14.38 -7.66
N GLU A 696 30.00 -14.42 -7.90
CA GLU A 696 30.52 -14.94 -9.17
C GLU A 696 30.26 -16.44 -9.29
N LYS A 697 29.78 -16.89 -10.46
CA LYS A 697 29.52 -18.30 -10.79
C LYS A 697 29.44 -18.54 -12.30
N PHE A 698 29.38 -19.81 -12.69
CA PHE A 698 28.95 -20.24 -14.02
C PHE A 698 27.52 -20.79 -13.95
N ASN A 699 26.65 -20.38 -14.88
CA ASN A 699 25.29 -20.92 -14.94
C ASN A 699 25.23 -22.32 -15.58
N ASN A 700 26.10 -22.60 -16.56
CA ASN A 700 26.24 -23.90 -17.21
C ASN A 700 27.68 -24.41 -17.09
N GLU A 701 27.91 -25.67 -17.49
CA GLU A 701 29.24 -26.26 -17.54
C GLU A 701 30.15 -25.50 -18.51
N PRO A 702 31.27 -24.92 -18.04
CA PRO A 702 32.10 -24.04 -18.86
C PRO A 702 33.16 -24.78 -19.69
N LEU A 703 33.20 -26.11 -19.60
CA LEU A 703 34.25 -26.93 -20.21
C LEU A 703 33.63 -28.16 -20.88
N LEU A 704 33.79 -28.29 -22.18
CA LEU A 704 33.43 -29.49 -22.94
C LEU A 704 34.70 -30.33 -23.16
N ILE A 705 34.64 -31.61 -22.78
CA ILE A 705 35.80 -32.51 -22.81
C ILE A 705 35.56 -33.62 -23.83
N MET A 706 36.41 -33.69 -24.86
CA MET A 706 36.45 -34.80 -25.81
C MET A 706 37.55 -35.78 -25.40
N SER A 707 37.20 -36.69 -24.50
CA SER A 707 38.15 -37.59 -23.81
C SER A 707 39.00 -38.46 -24.74
N ASN A 708 38.44 -38.95 -25.86
CA ASN A 708 39.18 -39.80 -26.81
C ASN A 708 40.20 -39.02 -27.67
N LEU A 709 40.03 -37.70 -27.78
CA LEU A 709 40.88 -36.83 -28.57
C LEU A 709 41.81 -35.97 -27.70
N ASN A 710 41.75 -36.17 -26.37
CA ASN A 710 42.43 -35.34 -25.37
C ASN A 710 42.23 -33.83 -25.61
N LYS A 711 41.06 -33.44 -26.13
CA LYS A 711 40.75 -32.06 -26.53
C LYS A 711 39.72 -31.44 -25.61
N PHE A 712 40.00 -30.24 -25.16
CA PHE A 712 39.17 -29.47 -24.23
C PHE A 712 38.72 -28.19 -24.91
N PHE A 713 37.45 -27.82 -24.72
CA PHE A 713 36.86 -26.59 -25.21
C PHE A 713 36.34 -25.76 -24.04
N TRP A 714 36.88 -24.56 -23.89
CA TRP A 714 36.50 -23.60 -22.88
C TRP A 714 35.41 -22.67 -23.44
N HIS A 715 34.27 -22.64 -22.74
CA HIS A 715 33.07 -21.88 -23.08
C HIS A 715 32.67 -20.97 -21.90
N PRO A 716 33.31 -19.80 -21.74
CA PRO A 716 33.06 -18.88 -20.63
C PRO A 716 31.76 -18.09 -20.72
N GLU A 717 30.97 -18.23 -21.78
CA GLU A 717 29.82 -17.36 -22.09
C GLU A 717 28.75 -17.33 -21.00
N THR A 718 28.68 -18.37 -20.17
CA THR A 718 27.72 -18.48 -19.06
C THR A 718 28.28 -17.99 -17.72
N PHE A 719 29.45 -17.35 -17.73
CA PHE A 719 30.04 -16.73 -16.55
C PHE A 719 29.30 -15.48 -16.13
N ILE A 720 28.99 -15.39 -14.84
CA ILE A 720 28.44 -14.19 -14.21
C ILE A 720 29.48 -13.63 -13.24
N GLY A 721 29.96 -12.42 -13.52
CA GLY A 721 30.98 -11.76 -12.71
C GLY A 721 31.66 -10.61 -13.45
N ASP A 722 32.88 -10.28 -13.02
CA ASP A 722 33.68 -9.20 -13.62
C ASP A 722 34.11 -9.53 -15.06
N LYS A 723 33.96 -8.57 -15.98
CA LYS A 723 34.34 -8.70 -17.40
C LYS A 723 35.85 -8.86 -17.62
N ASN A 724 36.66 -8.59 -16.59
CA ASN A 724 38.10 -8.80 -16.60
C ASN A 724 38.53 -10.03 -15.76
N ALA A 725 37.59 -10.93 -15.45
CA ALA A 725 37.87 -12.14 -14.69
C ALA A 725 38.94 -13.00 -15.38
N LYS A 726 39.85 -13.51 -14.56
CA LYS A 726 40.85 -14.50 -14.95
C LYS A 726 40.58 -15.78 -14.18
N PHE A 727 40.72 -16.90 -14.86
CA PHE A 727 40.48 -18.22 -14.28
C PHE A 727 41.73 -19.06 -14.33
N ARG A 728 41.79 -20.08 -13.47
CA ARG A 728 42.73 -21.17 -13.55
C ARG A 728 41.95 -22.48 -13.60
N LEU A 729 42.20 -23.26 -14.63
CA LEU A 729 41.76 -24.65 -14.72
C LEU A 729 42.81 -25.52 -14.04
N ASP A 730 42.43 -26.24 -13.00
CA ASP A 730 43.26 -27.25 -12.36
C ASP A 730 42.65 -28.64 -12.60
N ILE A 731 43.43 -29.59 -13.11
CA ILE A 731 43.04 -30.99 -13.23
C ILE A 731 43.75 -31.78 -12.14
N LEU A 732 42.96 -32.52 -11.36
CA LEU A 732 43.40 -33.30 -10.22
C LEU A 732 43.25 -34.79 -10.52
N ASN A 733 44.25 -35.57 -10.14
CA ASN A 733 44.19 -37.03 -10.17
C ASN A 733 43.40 -37.59 -8.97
N LYS A 734 43.27 -38.93 -8.88
CA LYS A 734 42.60 -39.63 -7.76
C LYS A 734 43.17 -39.30 -6.38
N SER A 735 44.44 -38.91 -6.28
CA SER A 735 45.08 -38.51 -5.02
C SER A 735 44.88 -37.02 -4.70
N ASN A 736 43.97 -36.32 -5.38
CA ASN A 736 43.76 -34.87 -5.29
C ASN A 736 45.02 -34.03 -5.54
N LYS A 737 46.00 -34.56 -6.28
CA LYS A 737 47.17 -33.80 -6.71
C LYS A 737 46.88 -33.13 -8.05
N ILE A 738 47.20 -31.84 -8.16
CA ILE A 738 47.10 -31.09 -9.41
C ILE A 738 48.15 -31.64 -10.38
N VAL A 739 47.69 -32.24 -11.48
CA VAL A 739 48.53 -32.83 -12.53
C VAL A 739 48.62 -31.96 -13.77
N PHE A 740 47.69 -31.02 -13.93
CA PHE A 740 47.71 -30.02 -14.99
C PHE A 740 47.06 -28.73 -14.49
N SER A 741 47.62 -27.58 -14.88
CA SER A 741 47.06 -26.27 -14.57
C SER A 741 47.22 -25.34 -15.77
N LYS A 742 46.17 -24.56 -16.08
CA LYS A 742 46.17 -23.59 -17.18
C LYS A 742 45.40 -22.33 -16.82
N ASN A 743 45.99 -21.17 -17.11
CA ASN A 743 45.30 -19.89 -16.99
C ASN A 743 44.36 -19.67 -18.18
N LEU A 744 43.14 -19.23 -17.88
CA LEU A 744 42.07 -18.97 -18.84
C LEU A 744 41.52 -17.55 -18.64
N ASN A 745 40.90 -17.01 -19.68
CA ASN A 745 40.22 -15.72 -19.69
C ASN A 745 38.77 -15.89 -20.19
N LEU A 746 38.07 -14.81 -20.51
CA LEU A 746 36.70 -14.85 -21.02
C LEU A 746 36.60 -15.06 -22.55
N SER A 747 37.67 -15.47 -23.25
CA SER A 747 37.58 -15.83 -24.68
C SER A 747 37.46 -17.34 -24.85
N ASN A 748 36.59 -17.77 -25.78
CA ASN A 748 36.49 -19.18 -26.20
C ASN A 748 37.87 -19.68 -26.66
N GLU A 749 38.31 -20.81 -26.13
CA GLU A 749 39.58 -21.44 -26.54
C GLU A 749 39.48 -22.96 -26.55
N SER A 750 40.32 -23.61 -27.36
CA SER A 750 40.49 -25.06 -27.31
C SER A 750 41.95 -25.43 -27.13
N PHE A 751 42.21 -26.52 -26.41
CA PHE A 751 43.56 -26.98 -26.12
C PHE A 751 43.61 -28.49 -25.94
N PHE A 752 44.82 -29.04 -26.08
CA PHE A 752 45.09 -30.48 -25.97
C PHE A 752 45.85 -30.79 -24.70
N LEU A 753 45.65 -32.02 -24.20
CA LEU A 753 46.32 -32.55 -23.03
C LEU A 753 47.23 -33.72 -23.42
N SER A 754 48.53 -33.48 -23.51
CA SER A 754 49.47 -34.44 -24.12
C SER A 754 50.22 -35.33 -23.12
N LYS A 755 49.92 -35.25 -21.81
CA LYS A 755 50.78 -35.82 -20.75
C LYS A 755 50.05 -36.52 -19.59
N LEU A 756 48.75 -36.77 -19.68
CA LEU A 756 48.02 -37.50 -18.64
C LEU A 756 47.71 -38.92 -19.10
N GLU A 757 47.85 -39.87 -18.18
CA GLU A 757 47.44 -41.25 -18.40
C GLU A 757 45.91 -41.36 -18.50
N ASP A 758 45.45 -42.43 -19.14
CA ASP A 758 44.05 -42.80 -19.12
C ASP A 758 43.62 -43.15 -17.68
N ASP A 759 42.82 -42.27 -17.07
CA ASP A 759 42.25 -42.45 -15.74
C ASP A 759 41.06 -41.50 -15.46
N TYR A 760 40.49 -41.61 -14.26
CA TYR A 760 39.51 -40.68 -13.70
C TYR A 760 40.19 -39.44 -13.12
N TYR A 761 39.72 -38.28 -13.56
CA TYR A 761 40.21 -36.98 -13.12
C TYR A 761 39.06 -36.11 -12.60
N THR A 762 39.41 -35.07 -11.85
CA THR A 762 38.50 -33.99 -11.47
C THR A 762 39.07 -32.70 -11.99
N TYR A 763 38.29 -31.87 -12.67
CA TYR A 763 38.73 -30.52 -12.98
C TYR A 763 38.04 -29.50 -12.07
N LYS A 764 38.78 -28.44 -11.75
CA LYS A 764 38.31 -27.28 -11.01
C LYS A 764 38.55 -26.02 -11.81
N ILE A 765 37.56 -25.13 -11.83
CA ILE A 765 37.70 -23.78 -12.36
C ILE A 765 37.78 -22.83 -11.17
N ILE A 766 38.91 -22.15 -11.03
CA ILE A 766 39.21 -21.24 -9.94
C ILE A 766 39.24 -19.81 -10.47
N LEU A 767 38.50 -18.90 -9.82
CA LEU A 767 38.56 -17.48 -10.09
C LEU A 767 39.78 -16.87 -9.39
N LEU A 768 40.58 -16.15 -10.16
CA LEU A 768 41.76 -15.42 -9.69
C LEU A 768 41.38 -13.95 -9.45
N LYS A 769 41.13 -13.55 -8.20
CA LYS A 769 40.85 -12.15 -7.86
C LYS A 769 42.14 -11.36 -7.65
N LYS A 770 42.22 -10.15 -8.21
CA LYS A 770 43.30 -9.21 -7.94
C LYS A 770 43.01 -8.44 -6.64
N GLY A 771 43.93 -8.49 -5.67
CA GLY A 771 43.88 -7.79 -4.39
C GLY A 771 45.20 -7.94 -3.62
N PHE A 772 45.34 -7.24 -2.49
CA PHE A 772 46.56 -7.30 -1.63
C PHE A 772 46.81 -8.71 -1.05
N LEU A 773 45.74 -9.51 -0.96
CA LEU A 773 45.79 -10.96 -0.74
C LEU A 773 45.18 -11.64 -1.97
N GLN A 774 45.89 -12.61 -2.54
CA GLN A 774 45.43 -13.37 -3.69
C GLN A 774 44.38 -14.37 -3.22
N ILE A 775 43.10 -14.00 -3.34
CA ILE A 775 41.97 -14.84 -2.93
C ILE A 775 41.56 -15.68 -4.13
N GLU A 776 41.72 -17.00 -4.00
CA GLU A 776 41.27 -17.99 -4.96
C GLU A 776 39.86 -18.49 -4.57
N LYS A 777 38.93 -18.50 -5.53
CA LYS A 777 37.56 -18.99 -5.30
C LYS A 777 37.23 -20.10 -6.30
N GLU A 778 36.89 -21.29 -5.82
CA GLU A 778 36.38 -22.38 -6.67
C GLU A 778 34.99 -21.99 -7.20
N LEU A 779 34.83 -21.98 -8.53
CA LEU A 779 33.57 -21.66 -9.20
C LEU A 779 32.86 -22.88 -9.79
N TYR A 780 33.62 -23.90 -10.16
CA TYR A 780 33.09 -25.10 -10.79
C TYR A 780 34.00 -26.29 -10.52
N ASN A 781 33.42 -27.48 -10.36
CA ASN A 781 34.14 -28.71 -10.06
C ASN A 781 33.36 -29.91 -10.59
N LYS A 782 34.01 -30.74 -11.42
CA LYS A 782 33.37 -31.93 -11.99
C LYS A 782 34.39 -33.05 -12.27
N LYS A 783 33.94 -34.30 -12.08
CA LYS A 783 34.70 -35.51 -12.43
C LYS A 783 34.53 -35.82 -13.92
N PHE A 784 35.60 -36.28 -14.54
CA PHE A 784 35.59 -36.73 -15.93
C PHE A 784 36.60 -37.87 -16.14
N ILE A 785 36.44 -38.59 -17.24
CA ILE A 785 37.33 -39.67 -17.66
C ILE A 785 38.20 -39.15 -18.79
N LEU A 786 39.50 -39.37 -18.74
CA LEU A 786 40.40 -39.17 -19.87
C LEU A 786 40.76 -40.56 -20.41
N GLY A 787 40.57 -40.78 -21.71
CA GLY A 787 40.75 -42.11 -22.33
C GLY A 787 39.50 -42.98 -22.37
N ASN A 788 39.68 -44.27 -22.69
CA ASN A 788 38.58 -45.22 -22.86
C ASN A 788 38.13 -45.81 -21.52
N GLU A 789 36.90 -45.48 -21.09
CA GLU A 789 36.30 -45.96 -19.83
C GLU A 789 36.39 -47.49 -19.66
N LYS A 790 36.21 -48.26 -20.74
CA LYS A 790 36.24 -49.72 -20.68
C LYS A 790 37.63 -50.24 -20.32
N GLN A 791 38.69 -49.59 -20.80
CA GLN A 791 40.07 -49.96 -20.44
C GLN A 791 40.41 -49.58 -19.00
N ILE A 792 39.81 -48.51 -18.46
CA ILE A 792 40.11 -47.98 -17.13
C ILE A 792 39.32 -48.68 -16.02
N LYS A 793 38.09 -49.15 -16.31
CA LYS A 793 37.11 -49.67 -15.34
C LYS A 793 37.70 -50.64 -14.28
N TYR A 794 38.55 -51.56 -14.73
CA TYR A 794 39.18 -52.60 -13.91
C TYR A 794 40.71 -52.44 -13.73
N LYS A 795 41.29 -51.31 -14.16
CA LYS A 795 42.72 -51.01 -13.96
C LYS A 795 43.05 -51.02 -12.46
N ASN A 796 44.07 -51.79 -12.06
CA ASN A 796 44.50 -52.01 -10.67
C ASN A 796 43.42 -52.58 -9.72
N LYS A 797 42.43 -53.27 -10.27
CA LYS A 797 41.39 -53.96 -9.51
C LYS A 797 41.46 -55.47 -9.76
N PHE A 798 40.80 -56.22 -8.90
CA PHE A 798 40.57 -57.64 -9.09
C PHE A 798 39.11 -58.00 -8.82
N LEU A 799 38.61 -59.00 -9.53
CA LEU A 799 37.28 -59.57 -9.30
C LEU A 799 37.38 -60.67 -8.25
N ILE A 800 36.45 -60.68 -7.30
CA ILE A 800 36.28 -61.76 -6.33
C ILE A 800 34.97 -62.47 -6.62
N ILE A 801 35.06 -63.78 -6.85
CA ILE A 801 33.92 -64.61 -7.17
C ILE A 801 33.74 -65.63 -6.05
N LYS A 802 32.60 -65.52 -5.37
CA LYS A 802 32.20 -66.43 -4.28
C LYS A 802 30.93 -67.20 -4.61
N LYS A 803 30.24 -66.81 -5.68
CA LYS A 803 28.95 -67.37 -6.07
C LYS A 803 28.89 -67.60 -7.56
N ALA A 804 28.15 -68.62 -7.94
CA ALA A 804 27.84 -68.96 -9.34
C ALA A 804 26.37 -69.38 -9.43
N VAL A 805 25.75 -69.12 -10.57
CA VAL A 805 24.42 -69.61 -10.93
C VAL A 805 24.59 -70.80 -11.85
N LEU A 806 23.75 -71.82 -11.71
CA LEU A 806 23.81 -73.05 -12.50
C LEU A 806 22.66 -73.06 -13.51
N PHE A 807 22.82 -73.71 -14.66
CA PHE A 807 21.74 -73.82 -15.65
C PHE A 807 20.44 -74.46 -15.12
N ASP A 808 20.52 -75.27 -14.06
CA ASP A 808 19.39 -75.97 -13.45
C ASP A 808 18.83 -75.26 -12.20
N LYS A 809 19.37 -74.09 -11.81
CA LYS A 809 18.97 -73.36 -10.59
C LYS A 809 18.97 -71.85 -10.77
N ILE A 810 17.90 -71.21 -10.29
CA ILE A 810 17.74 -69.74 -10.33
C ILE A 810 18.59 -69.06 -9.22
N ASP A 811 18.68 -69.67 -8.04
CA ASP A 811 19.41 -69.07 -6.91
C ASP A 811 20.93 -69.32 -6.98
N PRO A 812 21.77 -68.29 -6.74
CA PRO A 812 23.22 -68.44 -6.74
C PRO A 812 23.70 -69.37 -5.63
N ILE A 813 24.56 -70.32 -5.99
CA ILE A 813 25.22 -71.21 -5.03
C ILE A 813 26.57 -70.64 -4.60
N GLN A 814 26.98 -70.96 -3.37
CA GLN A 814 28.30 -70.59 -2.87
C GLN A 814 29.36 -71.54 -3.41
N ILE A 815 30.44 -70.97 -3.95
CA ILE A 815 31.58 -71.71 -4.50
C ILE A 815 32.84 -71.39 -3.69
N ARG A 816 33.87 -72.22 -3.86
CA ARG A 816 35.20 -71.89 -3.35
C ARG A 816 35.69 -70.61 -4.03
N THR A 817 36.05 -69.61 -3.21
CA THR A 817 36.44 -68.29 -3.70
C THR A 817 37.57 -68.38 -4.72
N ILE A 818 37.34 -67.79 -5.89
CA ILE A 818 38.34 -67.56 -6.92
C ILE A 818 38.45 -66.05 -7.16
N CYS A 819 39.64 -65.59 -7.53
CA CYS A 819 39.92 -64.18 -7.78
C CYS A 819 40.54 -64.01 -9.17
N ILE A 820 40.31 -62.87 -9.80
CA ILE A 820 40.86 -62.55 -11.12
C ILE A 820 41.50 -61.16 -11.08
N ASP A 821 42.79 -61.05 -11.37
CA ASP A 821 43.46 -59.76 -11.53
C ASP A 821 44.10 -59.62 -12.92
N ASN A 822 44.86 -58.54 -13.12
CA ASN A 822 45.46 -58.18 -14.41
C ASN A 822 44.44 -58.13 -15.56
N ILE A 823 43.27 -57.55 -15.26
CA ILE A 823 42.12 -57.49 -16.18
C ILE A 823 42.40 -56.46 -17.28
N LYS A 824 42.29 -56.86 -18.55
CA LYS A 824 42.48 -55.99 -19.72
C LYS A 824 41.31 -56.09 -20.67
N TYR A 825 40.85 -54.96 -21.20
CA TYR A 825 39.76 -54.94 -22.18
C TYR A 825 40.22 -55.47 -23.53
N LEU A 826 39.41 -56.34 -24.14
CA LEU A 826 39.69 -56.96 -25.44
C LEU A 826 38.87 -56.31 -26.56
N GLY A 827 37.56 -56.11 -26.34
CA GLY A 827 36.67 -55.56 -27.35
C GLY A 827 35.19 -55.69 -27.00
N ASN A 828 34.32 -55.24 -27.89
CA ASN A 828 32.87 -55.43 -27.80
C ASN A 828 32.42 -56.29 -28.99
N LYS A 829 31.75 -57.41 -28.72
CA LYS A 829 31.17 -58.31 -29.73
C LYS A 829 29.76 -58.66 -29.31
N ASP A 830 28.81 -58.63 -30.25
CA ASP A 830 27.39 -58.96 -30.02
C ASP A 830 26.74 -58.24 -28.83
N GLY A 831 27.16 -57.00 -28.55
CA GLY A 831 26.65 -56.18 -27.46
C GLY A 831 27.28 -56.44 -26.08
N PHE A 832 28.22 -57.37 -25.96
CA PHE A 832 28.91 -57.69 -24.71
C PHE A 832 30.36 -57.24 -24.69
N ASP A 833 30.84 -56.79 -23.53
CA ASP A 833 32.22 -56.38 -23.33
C ASP A 833 33.09 -57.54 -22.84
N PHE A 834 34.18 -57.79 -23.57
CA PHE A 834 35.11 -58.86 -23.29
C PHE A 834 36.40 -58.32 -22.67
N TYR A 835 36.90 -59.05 -21.68
CA TYR A 835 38.16 -58.77 -20.99
C TYR A 835 38.98 -60.06 -20.87
N SER A 836 40.30 -59.94 -20.83
CA SER A 836 41.20 -61.01 -20.39
C SER A 836 41.54 -60.82 -18.92
N GLY A 837 41.76 -61.88 -18.16
CA GLY A 837 42.31 -61.79 -16.80
C GLY A 837 43.09 -63.03 -16.39
N TYR A 838 43.67 -63.00 -15.19
CA TYR A 838 44.43 -64.11 -14.64
C TYR A 838 43.76 -64.62 -13.36
N LEU A 839 43.28 -65.86 -13.41
CA LEU A 839 42.63 -66.55 -12.31
C LEU A 839 43.66 -66.98 -11.25
N PHE A 840 43.37 -66.69 -9.98
CA PHE A 840 44.16 -67.10 -8.83
C PHE A 840 43.28 -67.42 -7.62
N ILE A 841 43.85 -68.13 -6.66
CA ILE A 841 43.25 -68.37 -5.32
C ILE A 841 44.17 -67.80 -4.24
N ILE A 842 43.58 -67.50 -3.08
CA ILE A 842 44.31 -67.01 -1.90
C ILE A 842 44.42 -68.15 -0.90
N GLU A 843 45.64 -68.50 -0.48
CA GLU A 843 45.89 -69.49 0.58
C GLU A 843 45.69 -68.93 1.99
N HIS A 844 45.71 -69.80 3.02
CA HIS A 844 45.48 -69.43 4.42
C HIS A 844 46.39 -68.32 4.97
N TYR A 845 47.57 -68.09 4.36
CA TYR A 845 48.52 -67.04 4.74
C TYR A 845 48.45 -65.77 3.86
N GLY A 846 47.49 -65.68 2.93
CA GLY A 846 47.30 -64.51 2.06
C GLY A 846 48.08 -64.53 0.74
N THR A 847 48.87 -65.57 0.47
CA THR A 847 49.64 -65.71 -0.78
C THR A 847 48.72 -65.97 -1.99
N LYS A 848 48.94 -65.25 -3.09
CA LYS A 848 48.25 -65.46 -4.38
C LYS A 848 48.86 -66.65 -5.13
N ILE A 849 48.04 -67.63 -5.50
CA ILE A 849 48.44 -68.76 -6.36
C ILE A 849 47.66 -68.70 -7.67
N TYR A 850 48.37 -68.41 -8.75
CA TYR A 850 47.79 -68.37 -10.10
C TYR A 850 47.51 -69.78 -10.62
N LEU A 851 46.27 -69.98 -11.07
CA LEU A 851 45.81 -71.24 -11.62
C LEU A 851 46.12 -71.29 -13.11
N ASN A 852 47.39 -71.53 -13.46
CA ASN A 852 47.83 -71.52 -14.87
C ASN A 852 47.48 -72.79 -15.63
N LYS A 853 47.34 -73.92 -14.92
CA LYS A 853 46.92 -75.21 -15.47
C LYS A 853 45.98 -75.94 -14.52
N MET A 854 45.06 -76.72 -15.06
CA MET A 854 44.24 -77.68 -14.30
C MET A 854 44.23 -79.02 -15.03
N LYS A 855 43.98 -80.10 -14.29
CA LYS A 855 43.80 -81.42 -14.90
C LYS A 855 42.35 -81.60 -15.33
N ASN A 856 42.15 -82.11 -16.55
CA ASN A 856 40.82 -82.51 -17.04
C ASN A 856 40.46 -83.94 -16.59
N GLU A 857 39.34 -84.46 -17.09
CA GLU A 857 38.81 -85.80 -16.78
C GLU A 857 39.69 -86.97 -17.27
N PHE A 858 40.62 -86.71 -18.18
CA PHE A 858 41.64 -87.66 -18.65
C PHE A 858 42.98 -87.53 -17.90
N ASN A 859 43.00 -86.73 -16.82
CA ASN A 859 44.18 -86.45 -16.00
C ASN A 859 45.31 -85.72 -16.77
N THR A 860 45.01 -85.12 -17.93
CA THR A 860 45.95 -84.31 -18.70
C THR A 860 45.90 -82.85 -18.24
N GLU A 861 47.06 -82.20 -18.15
CA GLU A 861 47.14 -80.78 -17.78
C GLU A 861 46.75 -79.88 -18.95
N VAL A 862 45.69 -79.09 -18.77
CA VAL A 862 45.20 -78.09 -19.71
C VAL A 862 45.52 -76.69 -19.20
N ARG A 863 45.83 -75.77 -20.12
CA ARG A 863 46.12 -74.36 -19.80
C ARG A 863 44.82 -73.65 -19.41
N ILE A 864 44.90 -72.83 -18.36
CA ILE A 864 43.75 -72.08 -17.85
C ILE A 864 43.90 -70.59 -18.04
N ASN A 865 45.05 -70.03 -17.64
CA ASN A 865 45.30 -68.60 -17.76
C ASN A 865 45.97 -68.24 -19.11
N PRO A 866 45.68 -67.06 -19.68
CA PRO A 866 44.65 -66.11 -19.24
C PRO A 866 43.25 -66.65 -19.50
N ILE A 867 42.27 -66.14 -18.77
CA ILE A 867 40.85 -66.46 -18.95
C ILE A 867 40.17 -65.35 -19.74
N ARG A 868 39.12 -65.71 -20.48
CA ARG A 868 38.17 -64.78 -21.08
C ARG A 868 37.09 -64.43 -20.07
N ILE A 869 36.77 -63.15 -19.96
CA ILE A 869 35.73 -62.61 -19.08
C ILE A 869 34.74 -61.88 -19.98
N GLU A 870 33.52 -62.38 -20.06
CA GLU A 870 32.42 -61.71 -20.75
C GLU A 870 31.51 -61.05 -19.72
N ILE A 871 31.42 -59.72 -19.74
CA ILE A 871 30.63 -58.97 -18.76
C ILE A 871 29.16 -58.96 -19.17
N LYS A 872 28.29 -59.59 -18.37
CA LYS A 872 26.83 -59.61 -18.58
C LYS A 872 26.17 -58.39 -17.97
N ASN A 873 26.58 -58.01 -16.76
CA ASN A 873 26.16 -56.78 -16.08
C ASN A 873 27.24 -56.33 -15.08
N ASN A 874 26.96 -55.33 -14.25
CA ASN A 874 27.94 -54.76 -13.32
C ASN A 874 28.49 -55.74 -12.26
N PHE A 875 27.87 -56.90 -12.06
CA PHE A 875 28.22 -57.87 -11.01
C PHE A 875 28.24 -59.33 -11.49
N SER A 876 27.99 -59.62 -12.77
CA SER A 876 28.04 -60.98 -13.30
C SER A 876 28.82 -61.10 -14.62
N CYS A 877 29.47 -62.24 -14.78
CA CYS A 877 30.27 -62.55 -15.96
C CYS A 877 30.25 -64.04 -16.32
N TYR A 878 30.54 -64.33 -17.59
CA TYR A 878 30.95 -65.67 -18.03
C TYR A 878 32.47 -65.76 -18.07
N LEU A 879 32.99 -66.93 -17.70
CA LEU A 879 34.42 -67.20 -17.70
C LEU A 879 34.73 -68.40 -18.60
N GLY A 880 35.57 -68.17 -19.59
CA GLY A 880 36.17 -69.20 -20.44
C GLY A 880 37.66 -69.35 -20.11
N TYR A 881 38.16 -70.58 -20.02
CA TYR A 881 39.58 -70.83 -19.76
C TYR A 881 40.37 -71.04 -21.06
N GLY A 882 41.69 -70.83 -21.00
CA GLY A 882 42.55 -71.08 -22.16
C GLY A 882 42.38 -70.04 -23.27
N LEU A 883 42.11 -68.78 -22.92
CA LEU A 883 41.95 -67.69 -23.89
C LEU A 883 43.19 -67.55 -24.78
N ASP A 884 42.99 -67.56 -26.10
CA ASP A 884 43.99 -67.10 -27.06
C ASP A 884 43.92 -65.57 -27.17
N LEU A 885 45.02 -64.90 -26.81
CA LEU A 885 45.11 -63.44 -26.84
C LEU A 885 45.35 -62.89 -28.25
N PHE A 886 45.74 -63.75 -29.20
CA PHE A 886 46.08 -63.35 -30.56
C PHE A 886 44.96 -63.63 -31.58
N ASP A 887 43.92 -64.33 -31.15
CA ASP A 887 42.74 -64.61 -31.96
C ASP A 887 41.78 -63.42 -31.97
N GLU A 888 41.31 -63.04 -33.16
CA GLU A 888 40.40 -61.89 -33.35
C GLU A 888 38.99 -62.16 -32.80
N GLU A 889 38.61 -63.43 -32.62
CA GLU A 889 37.32 -63.84 -32.08
C GLU A 889 37.35 -64.08 -30.56
N PHE A 890 38.51 -63.89 -29.92
CA PHE A 890 38.74 -64.18 -28.51
C PHE A 890 38.36 -65.64 -28.17
N GLU A 891 38.76 -66.58 -29.03
CA GLU A 891 38.59 -68.02 -28.80
C GLU A 891 39.24 -68.48 -27.49
N PHE A 892 38.62 -69.47 -26.87
CA PHE A 892 39.00 -70.05 -25.59
C PHE A 892 38.69 -71.55 -25.62
N ASP A 893 39.34 -72.34 -24.78
CA ASP A 893 39.28 -73.80 -24.86
C ASP A 893 37.89 -74.34 -24.48
N ASP A 894 37.37 -73.97 -23.31
CA ASP A 894 36.01 -74.33 -22.84
C ASP A 894 35.60 -73.49 -21.61
N GLU A 895 34.39 -73.72 -21.10
CA GLU A 895 33.85 -73.08 -19.89
C GLU A 895 34.19 -73.86 -18.61
N PHE A 896 34.22 -73.14 -17.49
CA PHE A 896 34.39 -73.76 -16.18
C PHE A 896 33.13 -74.51 -15.70
N SER A 897 33.33 -75.59 -14.94
CA SER A 897 32.30 -76.36 -14.26
C SER A 897 32.55 -76.41 -12.75
N LEU A 898 31.57 -76.87 -11.97
CA LEU A 898 31.72 -77.05 -10.51
C LEU A 898 31.66 -78.52 -10.11
N ASP A 899 32.65 -78.96 -9.34
CA ASP A 899 32.61 -80.29 -8.73
C ASP A 899 31.58 -80.38 -7.59
N MET A 900 31.39 -81.60 -7.05
CA MET A 900 30.44 -81.85 -5.96
C MET A 900 30.75 -81.08 -4.66
N TYR A 901 31.94 -80.48 -4.53
CA TYR A 901 32.38 -79.70 -3.37
C TYR A 901 32.37 -78.19 -3.63
N GLY A 902 31.86 -77.75 -4.80
CA GLY A 902 31.81 -76.34 -5.17
C GLY A 902 33.16 -75.75 -5.56
N LYS A 903 34.14 -76.59 -5.97
CA LYS A 903 35.41 -76.14 -6.54
C LYS A 903 35.26 -75.99 -8.06
N THR A 904 35.83 -74.92 -8.59
CA THR A 904 35.89 -74.65 -10.04
C THR A 904 36.86 -75.61 -10.74
N THR A 905 36.40 -76.28 -11.80
CA THR A 905 37.11 -77.34 -12.57
C THR A 905 36.84 -77.22 -14.08
N ILE A 906 37.53 -78.03 -14.89
CA ILE A 906 37.48 -77.95 -16.38
C ILE A 906 37.10 -79.26 -17.09
N GLY A 907 36.64 -80.28 -16.36
CA GLY A 907 36.17 -81.54 -16.93
C GLY A 907 34.65 -81.69 -16.79
N GLN A 908 34.02 -82.55 -17.59
CA GLN A 908 32.60 -82.86 -17.43
C GLN A 908 32.39 -83.87 -16.29
N ARG A 909 33.42 -84.66 -15.97
CA ARG A 909 33.41 -85.57 -14.81
C ARG A 909 34.65 -85.40 -13.95
N ASN A 910 34.47 -85.54 -12.64
CA ASN A 910 35.58 -85.63 -11.69
C ASN A 910 35.34 -86.84 -10.77
N ASN A 911 36.30 -87.77 -10.70
CA ASN A 911 36.18 -89.03 -9.97
C ASN A 911 34.88 -89.83 -10.27
N GLY A 912 34.47 -89.87 -11.55
CA GLY A 912 33.29 -90.63 -12.00
C GLY A 912 31.93 -89.96 -11.75
N LYS A 913 31.87 -88.76 -11.16
CA LYS A 913 30.64 -87.97 -10.99
C LYS A 913 30.60 -86.80 -11.96
N GLU A 914 29.41 -86.48 -12.47
CA GLU A 914 29.18 -85.36 -13.39
C GLU A 914 29.30 -84.02 -12.65
N ASN A 915 30.09 -83.10 -13.22
CA ASN A 915 30.24 -81.75 -12.71
C ASN A 915 29.04 -80.89 -13.12
N LYS A 916 28.71 -79.92 -12.30
CA LYS A 916 27.58 -79.00 -12.55
C LYS A 916 28.01 -77.93 -13.54
N LYS A 917 27.19 -77.71 -14.58
CA LYS A 917 27.38 -76.64 -15.56
C LYS A 917 27.00 -75.29 -14.96
N ILE A 918 27.91 -74.34 -15.05
CA ILE A 918 27.72 -72.98 -14.57
C ILE A 918 27.02 -72.20 -15.68
N ASP A 919 25.94 -71.49 -15.34
CA ASP A 919 25.42 -70.43 -16.21
C ASP A 919 26.41 -69.26 -16.08
N TYR A 920 26.28 -68.36 -15.10
CA TYR A 920 27.22 -67.25 -14.89
C TYR A 920 27.81 -67.19 -13.48
N PHE A 921 28.94 -66.51 -13.37
CA PHE A 921 29.57 -66.15 -12.11
C PHE A 921 29.07 -64.80 -11.60
N ILE A 922 29.02 -64.66 -10.27
CA ILE A 922 28.75 -63.38 -9.60
C ILE A 922 30.04 -62.89 -8.95
N PHE A 923 30.45 -61.67 -9.31
CA PHE A 923 31.68 -61.06 -8.86
C PHE A 923 31.46 -59.78 -8.07
N GLU A 924 32.38 -59.54 -7.12
CA GLU A 924 32.60 -58.25 -6.47
C GLU A 924 33.91 -57.65 -6.99
N VAL A 925 33.95 -56.35 -7.24
CA VAL A 925 35.18 -55.65 -7.64
C VAL A 925 35.88 -55.14 -6.39
N LYS A 926 37.18 -55.43 -6.24
CA LYS A 926 38.02 -54.86 -5.18
C LYS A 926 39.27 -54.20 -5.76
N ASP A 927 39.75 -53.16 -5.09
CA ASP A 927 41.03 -52.55 -5.43
C ASP A 927 42.18 -53.47 -5.01
N ASN A 928 43.22 -53.57 -5.84
CA ASN A 928 44.48 -54.20 -5.43
C ASN A 928 45.08 -53.34 -4.30
N VAL A 929 45.30 -53.94 -3.12
CA VAL A 929 46.09 -53.33 -2.04
C VAL A 929 47.56 -53.52 -2.33
#